data_AF-A0A8D0A8N5-F1
#
_entry.id   AF-A0A8D0A8N5-F1
#
_cell.length_a   1.000
_cell.length_b   1.000
_cell.length_c   1.000
_cell.angle_alpha   90.00
_cell.angle_beta   90.00
_cell.angle_gamma   90.00
#
_symmetry.space_group_name_H-M   'P 1'
#
loop_
_entity.id
_entity.type
_entity.pdbx_description
1 polymer ?
#
loop_
_entity_poly.entity_id
_entity_poly.type
_entity_poly.pdbx_seq_one_letter_code
_entity_poly.pdbx_strand_id
1 'polypeptide(L)'
;MMFGGVSGRIQKDRQRAEGLGSVQQAVRYLNQDFQALKDECLQTGSLFQDPAFPAEPATLGFKELAPFTAKTRGVEWKRPTELTENPEFIVGGATRTDICQGALGDCWLLAAIGSLTLNERLLHRVVPHGQNFGHGYAGIFHFQFWQFGEWVDVVIDDRLPVKDGELLFVHSAEGREFWSALLEKAYAKLNGSYEALSGGSTTEGFEDFTGGVSEMYELKKAPRDLHRIISKALERGSLLGCSIDITSALDMEAVTFKKLVKGHAYSVTALREVNSYRGRRERLIRIRNPWGQVEWTGAWSDDSSEWSSVDSAEKDELLCKMEDGEFWMSFQEFLRQFSRLEICNLTPDALSKDSVSFWTTTMFQGSWRRGSTAGGCRNHANTFWINPQYKVSLLEEDDDPEDSEAACSFLVALMQKDRRRFRRSGQDTHTIGFAVYQLRGCPSVHMKKDFFLRNASCARSETFINLREVSARLRLPPGDYLIVPSTFEPAKEADFVLRVFTEKQDMEISVRELRTILNRIYNVIVVTLTLAQKDGSARLGLLEFQILWNKILKWLGIFREFDLDKSGCMSSYEMRLALENGGFRLNNKLYQTLVARYADNDIIDFDNFTCCLVKLEAMFKAFQELDRDGTGSVELNIVEVTNIPYIRSCFNLPANHTIASLRNVYS
;
A
#
# COMPACT_ATOMS: atom_id res chain seq x y z
N MET A 1 4.29 -12.83 -16.41
CA MET A 1 2.82 -12.77 -16.25
C MET A 1 2.20 -12.51 -17.60
N MET A 2 1.29 -13.37 -18.07
CA MET A 2 0.46 -13.03 -19.23
C MET A 2 -0.34 -11.77 -18.90
N PHE A 3 -0.30 -10.77 -19.76
CA PHE A 3 -1.03 -9.52 -19.62
C PHE A 3 -2.54 -9.80 -19.65
N GLY A 4 -3.14 -10.00 -18.47
CA GLY A 4 -4.57 -9.90 -18.31
C GLY A 4 -4.95 -8.44 -18.43
N GLY A 5 -5.66 -8.06 -19.50
CA GLY A 5 -6.24 -6.72 -19.64
C GLY A 5 -7.29 -6.44 -18.55
N VAL A 6 -8.26 -5.57 -18.84
CA VAL A 6 -9.32 -5.20 -17.88
C VAL A 6 -10.03 -6.44 -17.28
N SER A 7 -10.16 -7.54 -18.03
CA SER A 7 -10.74 -8.80 -17.56
C SER A 7 -9.97 -9.43 -16.39
N GLY A 8 -8.63 -9.47 -16.45
CA GLY A 8 -7.80 -10.01 -15.37
C GLY A 8 -7.93 -9.19 -14.09
N ARG A 9 -8.04 -7.86 -14.22
CA ARG A 9 -8.31 -6.98 -13.08
C ARG A 9 -9.69 -7.22 -12.48
N ILE A 10 -10.74 -7.32 -13.29
CA ILE A 10 -12.11 -7.59 -12.80
C ILE A 10 -12.17 -8.93 -12.08
N GLN A 11 -11.50 -9.96 -12.59
CA GLN A 11 -11.41 -11.26 -11.93
C GLN A 11 -10.73 -11.14 -10.56
N LYS A 12 -9.62 -10.40 -10.47
CA LYS A 12 -8.95 -10.13 -9.19
C LYS A 12 -9.86 -9.38 -8.21
N ASP A 13 -10.57 -8.35 -8.68
CA ASP A 13 -11.53 -7.58 -7.85
C ASP A 13 -12.65 -8.51 -7.29
N ARG A 14 -13.14 -9.48 -8.10
CA ARG A 14 -14.13 -10.48 -7.65
C ARG A 14 -13.56 -11.46 -6.63
N GLN A 15 -12.40 -12.06 -6.91
CA GLN A 15 -11.75 -12.99 -5.98
C GLN A 15 -11.48 -12.32 -4.62
N ARG A 16 -11.15 -11.03 -4.63
CA ARG A 16 -10.96 -10.27 -3.40
C ARG A 16 -12.27 -10.09 -2.62
N ALA A 17 -13.37 -9.80 -3.31
CA ALA A 17 -14.69 -9.74 -2.68
C ALA A 17 -15.10 -11.10 -2.07
N GLU A 18 -14.59 -12.21 -2.62
CA GLU A 18 -14.73 -13.57 -2.09
C GLU A 18 -13.74 -13.91 -0.95
N GLY A 19 -12.82 -13.00 -0.60
CA GLY A 19 -11.89 -13.14 0.52
C GLY A 19 -10.41 -13.30 0.15
N LEU A 20 -10.04 -13.35 -1.13
CA LEU A 20 -8.63 -13.41 -1.55
C LEU A 20 -7.86 -12.15 -1.10
N GLY A 21 -6.69 -12.33 -0.48
CA GLY A 21 -5.90 -11.26 0.13
C GLY A 21 -6.31 -10.94 1.57
N SER A 22 -7.25 -11.68 2.15
CA SER A 22 -7.48 -11.71 3.60
C SER A 22 -6.37 -12.49 4.30
N VAL A 23 -6.38 -12.45 5.64
CA VAL A 23 -5.44 -13.22 6.49
C VAL A 23 -5.57 -14.71 6.24
N GLN A 24 -6.80 -15.20 6.09
CA GLN A 24 -7.09 -16.62 5.93
C GLN A 24 -6.77 -17.11 4.51
N GLN A 25 -6.80 -16.22 3.53
CA GLN A 25 -6.61 -16.55 2.12
C GLN A 25 -5.64 -15.57 1.46
N ALA A 26 -4.39 -15.60 1.91
CA ALA A 26 -3.32 -14.77 1.36
C ALA A 26 -3.10 -15.04 -0.15
N VAL A 27 -2.77 -13.99 -0.89
CA VAL A 27 -2.43 -14.07 -2.31
C VAL A 27 -1.09 -14.78 -2.47
N ARG A 28 -1.06 -15.83 -3.28
CA ARG A 28 0.19 -16.54 -3.61
C ARG A 28 1.09 -15.68 -4.46
N TYR A 29 2.22 -15.24 -3.91
CA TYR A 29 3.17 -14.43 -4.66
C TYR A 29 3.74 -15.22 -5.83
N LEU A 30 3.68 -14.62 -7.03
CA LEU A 30 4.12 -15.25 -8.29
C LEU A 30 3.47 -16.61 -8.57
N ASN A 31 2.27 -16.85 -8.01
CA ASN A 31 1.53 -18.11 -8.08
C ASN A 31 2.26 -19.34 -7.50
N GLN A 32 3.25 -19.13 -6.63
CA GLN A 32 3.92 -20.22 -5.92
C GLN A 32 3.07 -20.67 -4.73
N ASP A 33 2.81 -21.98 -4.62
CA ASP A 33 2.10 -22.59 -3.49
C ASP A 33 3.11 -23.34 -2.62
N PHE A 34 3.26 -22.92 -1.37
CA PHE A 34 4.22 -23.51 -0.43
C PHE A 34 4.03 -25.02 -0.27
N GLN A 35 2.80 -25.47 -0.05
CA GLN A 35 2.52 -26.87 0.26
C GLN A 35 2.75 -27.76 -0.97
N ALA A 36 2.27 -27.35 -2.13
CA ALA A 36 2.46 -28.09 -3.37
C ALA A 36 3.93 -28.21 -3.77
N LEU A 37 4.70 -27.11 -3.65
CA LEU A 37 6.14 -27.11 -3.96
C LEU A 37 6.92 -27.94 -2.95
N LYS A 38 6.57 -27.87 -1.67
CA LYS A 38 7.17 -28.71 -0.62
C LYS A 38 6.92 -30.19 -0.88
N ASP A 39 5.68 -30.57 -1.19
CA ASP A 39 5.32 -31.96 -1.47
C ASP A 39 6.02 -32.49 -2.73
N GLU A 40 6.17 -31.67 -3.78
CA GLU A 40 6.95 -32.01 -4.98
C GLU A 40 8.43 -32.28 -4.65
N CYS A 41 9.05 -31.39 -3.85
CA CYS A 41 10.44 -31.57 -3.41
C CYS A 41 10.63 -32.83 -2.56
N LEU A 42 9.71 -33.10 -1.64
CA LEU A 42 9.73 -34.32 -0.82
C LEU A 42 9.56 -35.60 -1.65
N GLN A 43 8.66 -35.59 -2.64
CA GLN A 43 8.44 -36.73 -3.54
C GLN A 43 9.65 -37.01 -4.43
N THR A 44 10.34 -35.97 -4.87
CA THR A 44 11.52 -36.08 -5.75
C THR A 44 12.83 -36.28 -4.98
N GLY A 45 12.83 -36.14 -3.65
CA GLY A 45 14.03 -36.18 -2.83
C GLY A 45 15.01 -35.02 -3.12
N SER A 46 14.48 -33.89 -3.59
CA SER A 46 15.27 -32.71 -3.96
C SER A 46 15.04 -31.54 -3.00
N LEU A 47 16.00 -30.63 -2.89
CA LEU A 47 15.82 -29.38 -2.16
C LEU A 47 15.31 -28.29 -3.10
N PHE A 48 14.34 -27.52 -2.63
CA PHE A 48 13.72 -26.45 -3.41
C PHE A 48 14.77 -25.44 -3.86
N GLN A 49 14.70 -25.06 -5.14
CA GLN A 49 15.48 -23.99 -5.72
C GLN A 49 14.48 -22.99 -6.30
N ASP A 50 14.44 -21.80 -5.74
CA ASP A 50 13.45 -20.80 -6.12
C ASP A 50 13.72 -20.25 -7.52
N PRO A 51 12.89 -20.56 -8.53
CA PRO A 51 13.09 -20.05 -9.89
C PRO A 51 12.80 -18.56 -10.00
N ALA A 52 12.03 -18.00 -9.05
CA ALA A 52 11.62 -16.61 -9.06
C ALA A 52 12.59 -15.67 -8.34
N PHE A 53 13.51 -16.22 -7.54
CA PHE A 53 14.51 -15.47 -6.81
C PHE A 53 15.81 -16.28 -6.71
N PRO A 54 16.52 -16.44 -7.85
CA PRO A 54 17.63 -17.38 -7.95
C PRO A 54 18.83 -16.92 -7.10
N ALA A 55 19.67 -17.87 -6.70
CA ALA A 55 20.92 -17.64 -5.96
C ALA A 55 22.02 -17.06 -6.87
N GLU A 56 21.79 -15.85 -7.39
CA GLU A 56 22.63 -15.19 -8.39
C GLU A 56 23.00 -13.76 -7.97
N PRO A 57 24.10 -13.18 -8.48
CA PRO A 57 24.51 -11.82 -8.16
C PRO A 57 23.43 -10.75 -8.40
N ALA A 58 22.56 -10.92 -9.40
CA ALA A 58 21.48 -9.98 -9.72
C ALA A 58 20.36 -9.93 -8.64
N THR A 59 20.31 -10.94 -7.77
CA THR A 59 19.40 -11.02 -6.63
C THR A 59 19.90 -10.20 -5.45
N LEU A 60 21.21 -9.98 -5.35
CA LEU A 60 21.81 -9.10 -4.34
C LEU A 60 21.49 -7.64 -4.66
N GLY A 61 21.66 -7.20 -5.90
CA GLY A 61 21.42 -5.81 -6.26
C GLY A 61 21.77 -5.42 -7.68
N PHE A 62 21.84 -4.11 -7.89
CA PHE A 62 21.92 -3.46 -9.20
C PHE A 62 22.84 -2.22 -9.23
N LYS A 63 23.30 -1.71 -8.07
CA LYS A 63 24.25 -0.59 -8.02
C LYS A 63 25.36 -0.83 -6.98
N GLU A 64 25.09 -0.63 -5.70
CA GLU A 64 26.04 -0.83 -4.59
C GLU A 64 26.29 -2.32 -4.32
N LEU A 65 25.27 -3.16 -4.57
CA LEU A 65 25.36 -4.61 -4.53
C LEU A 65 25.26 -5.21 -5.94
N ALA A 66 25.68 -4.45 -6.96
CA ALA A 66 25.77 -4.96 -8.32
C ALA A 66 26.81 -6.10 -8.41
N PRO A 67 26.71 -6.97 -9.42
CA PRO A 67 27.70 -8.01 -9.67
C PRO A 67 29.13 -7.44 -9.77
N PHE A 68 30.10 -8.15 -9.19
CA PHE A 68 31.54 -7.84 -9.20
C PHE A 68 31.98 -6.56 -8.46
N THR A 69 31.10 -5.93 -7.68
CA THR A 69 31.49 -4.86 -6.75
C THR A 69 32.36 -5.40 -5.62
N ALA A 70 33.08 -4.51 -4.91
CA ALA A 70 33.88 -4.91 -3.76
C ALA A 70 33.04 -5.55 -2.64
N LYS A 71 31.77 -5.13 -2.50
CA LYS A 71 30.83 -5.68 -1.51
C LYS A 71 30.42 -7.10 -1.86
N THR A 72 30.10 -7.38 -3.12
CA THR A 72 29.59 -8.70 -3.56
C THR A 72 30.64 -9.69 -4.03
N ARG A 73 31.91 -9.26 -4.17
CA ARG A 73 33.00 -10.17 -4.53
C ARG A 73 33.22 -11.20 -3.42
N GLY A 74 33.29 -12.48 -3.78
CA GLY A 74 33.47 -13.59 -2.84
C GLY A 74 32.20 -13.99 -2.08
N VAL A 75 31.04 -13.45 -2.47
CA VAL A 75 29.76 -13.89 -1.90
C VAL A 75 29.35 -15.21 -2.51
N GLU A 76 29.08 -16.19 -1.66
CA GLU A 76 28.54 -17.50 -1.99
C GLU A 76 27.10 -17.62 -1.45
N TRP A 77 26.33 -18.55 -1.98
CA TRP A 77 24.99 -18.86 -1.48
C TRP A 77 25.01 -20.22 -0.82
N LYS A 78 24.77 -20.26 0.50
CA LYS A 78 24.80 -21.50 1.30
C LYS A 78 23.50 -21.69 2.05
N ARG A 79 23.11 -22.95 2.27
CA ARG A 79 21.97 -23.27 3.14
C ARG A 79 22.41 -23.31 4.60
N PRO A 80 21.50 -23.07 5.58
CA PRO A 80 21.79 -23.26 7.00
C PRO A 80 22.41 -24.63 7.33
N THR A 81 21.96 -25.70 6.65
CA THR A 81 22.51 -27.06 6.79
C THR A 81 23.96 -27.22 6.33
N GLU A 82 24.51 -26.23 5.61
CA GLU A 82 25.92 -26.18 5.18
C GLU A 82 26.78 -25.30 6.09
N LEU A 83 26.16 -24.50 6.97
CA LEU A 83 26.82 -23.55 7.86
C LEU A 83 26.95 -24.09 9.30
N THR A 84 25.95 -24.85 9.75
CA THR A 84 25.92 -25.43 11.10
C THR A 84 25.34 -26.85 11.08
N GLU A 85 25.75 -27.68 12.03
CA GLU A 85 25.34 -29.09 12.11
C GLU A 85 23.86 -29.28 12.50
N ASN A 86 23.32 -28.35 13.29
CA ASN A 86 21.94 -28.44 13.80
C ASN A 86 21.22 -27.09 13.64
N PRO A 87 20.86 -26.70 12.39
CA PRO A 87 20.15 -25.47 12.15
C PRO A 87 18.73 -25.57 12.71
N GLU A 88 18.28 -24.51 13.37
CA GLU A 88 16.94 -24.37 13.89
C GLU A 88 16.25 -23.16 13.25
N PHE A 89 14.94 -23.28 13.04
CA PHE A 89 14.18 -22.17 12.48
C PHE A 89 14.03 -21.07 13.54
N ILE A 90 13.54 -21.43 14.73
CA ILE A 90 13.38 -20.56 15.91
C ILE A 90 13.89 -21.33 17.13
N VAL A 91 14.71 -20.69 17.97
CA VAL A 91 15.30 -21.28 19.19
C VAL A 91 14.80 -20.54 20.42
N GLY A 92 14.07 -21.21 21.32
CA GLY A 92 13.63 -20.60 22.58
C GLY A 92 12.56 -19.50 22.45
N GLY A 93 11.95 -19.38 21.26
CA GLY A 93 11.01 -18.33 20.91
C GLY A 93 11.67 -17.27 20.04
N ALA A 94 10.91 -16.64 19.14
CA ALA A 94 11.45 -15.64 18.25
C ALA A 94 11.47 -14.27 18.95
N THR A 95 12.67 -13.81 19.28
CA THR A 95 12.90 -12.62 20.10
C THR A 95 13.67 -11.55 19.33
N ARG A 96 13.65 -10.34 19.89
CA ARG A 96 14.38 -9.21 19.30
C ARG A 96 15.89 -9.46 19.18
N THR A 97 16.50 -10.27 20.06
CA THR A 97 17.95 -10.56 20.03
C THR A 97 18.38 -11.40 18.83
N ASP A 98 17.41 -11.99 18.12
CA ASP A 98 17.64 -12.81 16.92
C ASP A 98 17.90 -11.95 15.67
N ILE A 99 18.01 -10.64 15.85
CA ILE A 99 18.04 -9.62 14.81
C ILE A 99 19.26 -8.74 15.04
N CYS A 100 20.32 -9.07 14.32
CA CYS A 100 21.57 -8.30 14.22
C CYS A 100 21.79 -7.89 12.76
N GLN A 101 21.88 -6.58 12.52
CA GLN A 101 22.09 -6.04 11.17
C GLN A 101 23.42 -6.50 10.57
N GLY A 102 23.38 -6.96 9.32
CA GLY A 102 24.57 -7.24 8.52
C GLY A 102 25.04 -6.03 7.69
N ALA A 103 25.57 -6.29 6.50
CA ALA A 103 26.19 -5.27 5.64
C ALA A 103 25.22 -4.45 4.76
N LEU A 104 23.92 -4.50 5.04
CA LEU A 104 22.86 -3.80 4.30
C LEU A 104 22.29 -2.64 5.11
N GLY A 105 21.96 -1.53 4.44
CA GLY A 105 21.38 -0.32 5.06
C GLY A 105 19.87 -0.41 5.25
N ASP A 106 19.38 -1.51 5.83
CA ASP A 106 17.95 -1.80 6.03
C ASP A 106 17.57 -1.86 7.51
N CYS A 107 18.28 -1.10 8.35
CA CYS A 107 17.98 -0.91 9.77
C CYS A 107 16.50 -0.63 10.08
N TRP A 108 15.81 0.09 9.19
CA TRP A 108 14.39 0.38 9.28
C TRP A 108 13.52 -0.88 9.28
N LEU A 109 13.89 -1.90 8.49
CA LEU A 109 13.20 -3.18 8.44
C LEU A 109 13.50 -3.97 9.71
N LEU A 110 14.76 -3.98 10.14
CA LEU A 110 15.21 -4.72 11.32
C LEU A 110 14.62 -4.19 12.62
N ALA A 111 14.50 -2.87 12.75
CA ALA A 111 13.77 -2.25 13.86
C ALA A 111 12.26 -2.60 13.81
N ALA A 112 11.69 -2.75 12.61
CA ALA A 112 10.32 -3.20 12.47
C ALA A 112 10.15 -4.67 12.92
N ILE A 113 11.05 -5.56 12.52
CA ILE A 113 11.06 -6.97 12.95
C ILE A 113 11.30 -7.05 14.46
N GLY A 114 12.22 -6.25 15.02
CA GLY A 114 12.49 -6.20 16.45
C GLY A 114 11.25 -5.84 17.27
N SER A 115 10.49 -4.87 16.82
CA SER A 115 9.21 -4.51 17.44
C SER A 115 8.15 -5.59 17.28
N LEU A 116 8.11 -6.27 16.11
CA LEU A 116 7.17 -7.36 15.83
C LEU A 116 7.31 -8.52 16.83
N THR A 117 8.54 -8.82 17.27
CA THR A 117 8.79 -9.89 18.27
C THR A 117 8.14 -9.63 19.63
N LEU A 118 7.77 -8.39 19.95
CA LEU A 118 7.04 -8.06 21.19
C LEU A 118 5.58 -8.52 21.16
N ASN A 119 5.07 -8.90 19.98
CA ASN A 119 3.71 -9.36 19.78
C ASN A 119 3.69 -10.70 19.03
N GLU A 120 3.77 -11.80 19.77
CA GLU A 120 3.81 -13.17 19.23
C GLU A 120 2.66 -13.46 18.25
N ARG A 121 1.47 -12.91 18.47
CA ARG A 121 0.31 -13.13 17.57
C ARG A 121 0.53 -12.53 16.19
N LEU A 122 1.08 -11.31 16.14
CA LEU A 122 1.43 -10.66 14.87
C LEU A 122 2.64 -11.33 14.24
N LEU A 123 3.62 -11.74 15.05
CA LEU A 123 4.77 -12.46 14.56
C LEU A 123 4.37 -13.75 13.85
N HIS A 124 3.49 -14.55 14.44
CA HIS A 124 3.00 -15.80 13.84
C HIS A 124 2.12 -15.60 12.60
N ARG A 125 1.63 -14.39 12.39
CA ARG A 125 0.96 -14.02 11.15
C ARG A 125 1.96 -13.81 10.02
N VAL A 126 3.10 -13.19 10.30
CA VAL A 126 4.16 -12.96 9.32
C VAL A 126 5.04 -14.19 9.12
N VAL A 127 5.27 -14.95 10.20
CA VAL A 127 6.13 -16.14 10.29
C VAL A 127 5.24 -17.34 10.67
N PRO A 128 4.64 -18.03 9.68
CA PRO A 128 3.76 -19.17 9.93
C PRO A 128 4.43 -20.30 10.72
N HIS A 129 3.66 -20.96 11.58
CA HIS A 129 4.09 -22.13 12.34
C HIS A 129 4.36 -23.36 11.47
N GLY A 130 5.06 -24.35 12.03
CA GLY A 130 5.28 -25.66 11.41
C GLY A 130 6.50 -25.73 10.48
N GLN A 131 7.23 -24.63 10.33
CA GLN A 131 8.49 -24.55 9.60
C GLN A 131 9.66 -25.04 10.47
N ASN A 132 10.51 -25.89 9.93
CA ASN A 132 11.66 -26.47 10.63
C ASN A 132 12.69 -27.05 9.65
N PHE A 133 13.92 -27.29 10.14
CA PHE A 133 15.00 -27.95 9.37
C PHE A 133 15.10 -29.46 9.61
N GLY A 134 14.24 -30.01 10.49
CA GLY A 134 14.20 -31.44 10.81
C GLY A 134 13.21 -32.21 9.94
N HIS A 135 12.16 -32.75 10.57
CA HIS A 135 11.21 -33.63 9.90
C HIS A 135 10.42 -32.91 8.78
N GLY A 136 10.48 -33.46 7.58
CA GLY A 136 9.81 -32.91 6.40
C GLY A 136 10.49 -31.68 5.81
N TYR A 137 11.79 -31.50 6.08
CA TYR A 137 12.61 -30.47 5.46
C TYR A 137 12.79 -30.73 3.96
N ALA A 138 12.59 -29.67 3.16
CA ALA A 138 12.78 -29.69 1.70
C ALA A 138 13.48 -28.42 1.18
N GLY A 139 14.18 -27.68 2.07
CA GLY A 139 14.88 -26.43 1.70
C GLY A 139 13.95 -25.29 1.27
N ILE A 140 12.71 -25.26 1.77
CA ILE A 140 11.63 -24.34 1.39
C ILE A 140 10.94 -23.78 2.63
N PHE A 141 10.67 -22.48 2.61
CA PHE A 141 10.04 -21.71 3.69
C PHE A 141 9.05 -20.70 3.09
N HIS A 142 8.15 -20.17 3.90
CA HIS A 142 7.23 -19.12 3.48
C HIS A 142 6.91 -18.11 4.59
N PHE A 143 6.56 -16.91 4.18
CA PHE A 143 6.24 -15.77 5.04
C PHE A 143 5.07 -15.00 4.45
N GLN A 144 4.33 -14.29 5.30
CA GLN A 144 3.19 -13.49 4.86
C GLN A 144 3.42 -12.00 5.14
N PHE A 145 3.23 -11.20 4.10
CA PHE A 145 3.35 -9.75 4.19
C PHE A 145 2.06 -9.10 3.73
N TRP A 146 1.65 -8.07 4.46
CA TRP A 146 0.63 -7.16 3.98
C TRP A 146 1.22 -6.27 2.88
N GLN A 147 0.54 -6.17 1.75
CA GLN A 147 0.93 -5.36 0.61
C GLN A 147 -0.30 -4.61 0.08
N PHE A 148 -0.34 -3.31 0.36
CA PHE A 148 -1.31 -2.38 -0.23
C PHE A 148 -2.77 -2.83 -0.10
N GLY A 149 -3.11 -3.42 1.04
CA GLY A 149 -4.45 -3.90 1.37
C GLY A 149 -4.73 -5.37 1.08
N GLU A 150 -3.69 -6.19 0.87
CA GLU A 150 -3.82 -7.64 0.68
C GLU A 150 -2.69 -8.35 1.43
N TRP A 151 -2.98 -9.46 2.09
CA TRP A 151 -1.95 -10.38 2.56
C TRP A 151 -1.42 -11.19 1.39
N VAL A 152 -0.10 -11.32 1.33
CA VAL A 152 0.64 -11.99 0.26
C VAL A 152 1.56 -13.03 0.89
N ASP A 153 1.41 -14.28 0.47
CA ASP A 153 2.25 -15.40 0.88
C ASP A 153 3.46 -15.52 -0.06
N VAL A 154 4.66 -15.42 0.49
CA VAL A 154 5.93 -15.41 -0.24
C VAL A 154 6.73 -16.64 0.13
N VAL A 155 6.87 -17.54 -0.85
CA VAL A 155 7.70 -18.74 -0.75
C VAL A 155 9.15 -18.40 -1.09
N ILE A 156 10.11 -18.97 -0.38
CA ILE A 156 11.54 -18.90 -0.69
C ILE A 156 12.23 -20.24 -0.46
N ASP A 157 13.38 -20.44 -1.10
CA ASP A 157 14.35 -21.43 -0.59
C ASP A 157 15.21 -20.84 0.53
N ASP A 158 16.01 -21.66 1.21
CA ASP A 158 16.84 -21.25 2.34
C ASP A 158 18.32 -20.94 2.00
N ARG A 159 18.67 -20.77 0.72
CA ARG A 159 20.02 -20.34 0.36
C ARG A 159 20.24 -18.89 0.78
N LEU A 160 21.21 -18.61 1.63
CA LEU A 160 21.52 -17.28 2.15
C LEU A 160 22.87 -16.78 1.61
N PRO A 161 23.02 -15.46 1.35
CA PRO A 161 24.30 -14.87 0.98
C PRO A 161 25.31 -14.93 2.13
N VAL A 162 26.47 -15.52 1.86
CA VAL A 162 27.55 -15.75 2.83
C VAL A 162 28.85 -15.18 2.27
N LYS A 163 29.63 -14.54 3.13
CA LYS A 163 30.96 -14.04 2.79
C LYS A 163 31.92 -14.38 3.91
N ASP A 164 33.07 -14.95 3.54
CA ASP A 164 34.10 -15.35 4.50
C ASP A 164 33.60 -16.32 5.60
N GLY A 165 32.58 -17.12 5.29
CA GLY A 165 31.97 -18.10 6.21
C GLY A 165 30.80 -17.56 7.03
N GLU A 166 30.56 -16.25 7.03
CA GLU A 166 29.52 -15.59 7.83
C GLU A 166 28.37 -15.09 6.96
N LEU A 167 27.16 -15.02 7.54
CA LEU A 167 26.00 -14.44 6.87
C LEU A 167 26.26 -12.96 6.55
N LEU A 168 25.98 -12.55 5.31
CA LEU A 168 26.27 -11.19 4.85
C LEU A 168 25.25 -10.16 5.38
N PHE A 169 24.02 -10.59 5.61
CA PHE A 169 22.90 -9.73 6.01
C PHE A 169 22.40 -10.10 7.41
N VAL A 170 21.11 -9.96 7.71
CA VAL A 170 20.61 -10.23 9.07
C VAL A 170 20.92 -11.65 9.52
N HIS A 171 21.27 -11.76 10.80
CA HIS A 171 21.52 -13.03 11.48
C HIS A 171 21.13 -12.92 12.95
N SER A 172 20.93 -14.07 13.60
CA SER A 172 20.75 -14.15 15.04
C SER A 172 22.10 -14.12 15.74
N ALA A 173 22.15 -13.54 16.96
CA ALA A 173 23.29 -13.72 17.85
C ALA A 173 23.46 -15.19 18.24
N GLU A 174 22.37 -15.97 18.24
CA GLU A 174 22.37 -17.42 18.34
C GLU A 174 22.72 -18.02 16.96
N GLY A 175 23.97 -18.45 16.77
CA GLY A 175 24.51 -18.87 15.47
C GLY A 175 23.86 -20.10 14.79
N ARG A 176 22.80 -20.66 15.38
CA ARG A 176 22.02 -21.78 14.82
C ARG A 176 20.57 -21.42 14.48
N GLU A 177 20.16 -20.17 14.64
CA GLU A 177 18.80 -19.70 14.38
C GLU A 177 18.71 -18.87 13.09
N PHE A 178 17.72 -19.14 12.24
CA PHE A 178 17.69 -18.60 10.86
C PHE A 178 16.37 -17.96 10.41
N TRP A 179 15.32 -17.89 11.23
CA TRP A 179 14.03 -17.31 10.81
C TRP A 179 14.15 -15.85 10.35
N SER A 180 14.96 -15.04 11.04
CA SER A 180 15.13 -13.61 10.74
C SER A 180 15.83 -13.40 9.38
N ALA A 181 16.88 -14.19 9.10
CA ALA A 181 17.58 -14.22 7.81
C ALA A 181 16.66 -14.61 6.66
N LEU A 182 15.82 -15.63 6.88
CA LEU A 182 14.87 -16.09 5.88
C LEU A 182 13.72 -15.08 5.67
N LEU A 183 13.27 -14.41 6.73
CA LEU A 183 12.26 -13.35 6.64
C LEU A 183 12.75 -12.17 5.81
N GLU A 184 13.98 -11.69 6.06
CA GLU A 184 14.62 -10.62 5.27
C GLU A 184 14.76 -11.04 3.80
N LYS A 185 15.17 -12.28 3.52
CA LYS A 185 15.22 -12.82 2.16
C LYS A 185 13.85 -12.80 1.46
N ALA A 186 12.79 -13.23 2.15
CA ALA A 186 11.45 -13.22 1.58
C ALA A 186 10.97 -11.79 1.28
N TYR A 187 11.32 -10.84 2.16
CA TYR A 187 11.02 -9.43 1.95
C TYR A 187 11.86 -8.80 0.82
N ALA A 188 13.13 -9.21 0.67
CA ALA A 188 13.98 -8.84 -0.45
C ALA A 188 13.41 -9.36 -1.78
N LYS A 189 12.90 -10.60 -1.80
CA LYS A 189 12.20 -11.18 -2.96
C LYS A 189 10.95 -10.40 -3.35
N LEU A 190 10.15 -10.01 -2.37
CA LEU A 190 8.95 -9.21 -2.59
C LEU A 190 9.29 -7.86 -3.24
N ASN A 191 10.41 -7.26 -2.87
CA ASN A 191 10.90 -5.98 -3.39
C ASN A 191 11.83 -6.10 -4.62
N GLY A 192 12.24 -7.31 -4.99
CA GLY A 192 12.99 -7.64 -6.20
C GLY A 192 14.50 -7.89 -6.02
N SER A 193 15.13 -7.42 -4.94
CA SER A 193 16.51 -7.73 -4.54
C SER A 193 16.80 -7.21 -3.15
N TYR A 194 17.87 -7.70 -2.51
CA TYR A 194 18.35 -7.17 -1.22
C TYR A 194 18.64 -5.66 -1.28
N GLU A 195 19.30 -5.17 -2.33
CA GLU A 195 19.60 -3.74 -2.46
C GLU A 195 18.33 -2.85 -2.52
N ALA A 196 17.18 -3.40 -2.90
CA ALA A 196 15.92 -2.64 -2.91
C ALA A 196 15.43 -2.31 -1.49
N LEU A 197 15.93 -3.02 -0.48
CA LEU A 197 15.65 -2.77 0.94
C LEU A 197 16.50 -1.64 1.53
N SER A 198 17.61 -1.28 0.90
CA SER A 198 18.49 -0.20 1.39
C SER A 198 17.75 1.14 1.45
N GLY A 199 17.67 1.74 2.63
CA GLY A 199 16.98 3.01 2.87
C GLY A 199 15.45 2.90 2.86
N GLY A 200 14.83 3.21 3.99
CA GLY A 200 13.39 3.18 4.23
C GLY A 200 13.00 3.76 5.58
N SER A 201 11.70 3.79 5.85
CA SER A 201 11.16 4.16 7.16
C SER A 201 10.60 2.93 7.88
N THR A 202 10.73 2.88 9.20
CA THR A 202 10.24 1.78 10.05
C THR A 202 8.75 1.55 9.86
N THR A 203 7.98 2.62 9.58
CA THR A 203 6.54 2.54 9.30
C THR A 203 6.22 1.64 8.12
N GLU A 204 7.10 1.58 7.11
CA GLU A 204 6.91 0.69 5.96
C GLU A 204 6.92 -0.78 6.39
N GLY A 205 7.84 -1.14 7.28
CA GLY A 205 7.95 -2.48 7.82
C GLY A 205 6.77 -2.79 8.74
N PHE A 206 6.40 -1.85 9.61
CA PHE A 206 5.24 -2.04 10.49
C PHE A 206 3.95 -2.28 9.72
N GLU A 207 3.67 -1.50 8.69
CA GLU A 207 2.50 -1.68 7.83
C GLU A 207 2.53 -3.03 7.12
N ASP A 208 3.68 -3.44 6.59
CA ASP A 208 3.82 -4.70 5.86
C ASP A 208 3.75 -5.93 6.78
N PHE A 209 4.04 -5.78 8.07
CA PHE A 209 3.93 -6.84 9.06
C PHE A 209 2.56 -6.91 9.75
N THR A 210 1.75 -5.85 9.68
CA THR A 210 0.52 -5.77 10.48
C THR A 210 -0.74 -5.47 9.67
N GLY A 211 -0.61 -4.84 8.50
CA GLY A 211 -1.72 -4.17 7.83
C GLY A 211 -2.27 -2.95 8.59
N GLY A 212 -1.57 -2.55 9.65
CA GLY A 212 -1.87 -1.42 10.52
C GLY A 212 -1.72 -0.07 9.84
N VAL A 213 -1.96 0.97 10.62
CA VAL A 213 -1.82 2.36 10.18
C VAL A 213 -0.81 3.08 11.05
N SER A 214 0.12 3.76 10.40
CA SER A 214 1.22 4.44 11.08
C SER A 214 0.89 5.89 11.34
N GLU A 215 1.25 6.36 12.53
CA GLU A 215 1.24 7.76 12.94
C GLU A 215 2.67 8.18 13.30
N MET A 216 2.98 9.44 13.05
CA MET A 216 4.32 9.98 13.21
C MET A 216 4.28 11.24 14.08
N TYR A 217 5.15 11.30 15.07
CA TYR A 217 5.27 12.40 16.02
C TYR A 217 6.65 13.05 15.93
N GLU A 218 6.69 14.36 15.66
CA GLU A 218 7.91 15.16 15.79
C GLU A 218 8.16 15.44 17.28
N LEU A 219 9.22 14.86 17.85
CA LEU A 219 9.43 14.87 19.31
C LEU A 219 9.70 16.28 19.86
N LYS A 220 10.22 17.19 19.06
CA LYS A 220 10.41 18.61 19.42
C LYS A 220 9.09 19.36 19.61
N LYS A 221 8.00 18.87 19.01
CA LYS A 221 6.64 19.43 19.10
C LYS A 221 5.67 18.42 19.69
N ALA A 222 6.19 17.44 20.43
CA ALA A 222 5.39 16.37 21.02
C ALA A 222 4.26 16.93 21.92
N PRO A 223 3.07 16.30 21.89
CA PRO A 223 2.02 16.63 22.84
C PRO A 223 2.46 16.30 24.26
N ARG A 224 1.95 17.06 25.25
CA ARG A 224 2.35 16.90 26.67
C ARG A 224 2.04 15.50 27.22
N ASP A 225 1.02 14.85 26.69
CA ASP A 225 0.58 13.51 27.08
C ASP A 225 1.17 12.39 26.20
N LEU A 226 2.22 12.65 25.41
CA LEU A 226 2.87 11.65 24.55
C LEU A 226 3.24 10.36 25.29
N HIS A 227 3.73 10.47 26.53
CA HIS A 227 4.03 9.30 27.37
C HIS A 227 2.82 8.38 27.59
N ARG A 228 1.62 8.95 27.74
CA ARG A 228 0.36 8.19 27.88
C ARG A 228 -0.03 7.53 26.57
N ILE A 229 0.19 8.23 25.44
CA ILE A 229 -0.01 7.68 24.10
C ILE A 229 0.89 6.46 23.89
N ILE A 230 2.19 6.56 24.23
CA ILE A 230 3.16 5.46 24.13
C ILE A 230 2.76 4.28 25.02
N SER A 231 2.41 4.53 26.29
CA SER A 231 1.99 3.45 27.20
C SER A 231 0.79 2.69 26.65
N LYS A 232 -0.26 3.41 26.24
CA LYS A 232 -1.46 2.80 25.65
C LYS A 232 -1.14 2.05 24.36
N ALA A 233 -0.24 2.57 23.51
CA ALA A 233 0.16 1.91 22.28
C ALA A 233 0.87 0.58 22.57
N LEU A 234 1.84 0.57 23.49
CA LEU A 234 2.53 -0.65 23.91
C LEU A 234 1.59 -1.67 24.55
N GLU A 235 0.68 -1.24 25.42
CA GLU A 235 -0.35 -2.11 26.05
C GLU A 235 -1.29 -2.74 25.01
N ARG A 236 -1.57 -2.03 23.92
CA ARG A 236 -2.40 -2.50 22.80
C ARG A 236 -1.62 -3.36 21.81
N GLY A 237 -0.32 -3.54 22.02
CA GLY A 237 0.56 -4.29 21.12
C GLY A 237 0.87 -3.56 19.80
N SER A 238 0.67 -2.23 19.74
CA SER A 238 1.15 -1.40 18.63
C SER A 238 2.66 -1.52 18.50
N LEU A 239 3.17 -1.35 17.29
CA LEU A 239 4.61 -1.38 17.02
C LEU A 239 5.16 0.05 17.07
N LEU A 240 6.26 0.27 17.79
CA LEU A 240 6.82 1.60 17.99
C LEU A 240 8.28 1.65 17.54
N GLY A 241 8.61 2.65 16.74
CA GLY A 241 9.96 2.95 16.28
C GLY A 241 10.34 4.39 16.58
N CYS A 242 11.63 4.67 16.67
CA CYS A 242 12.12 6.05 16.79
C CYS A 242 13.42 6.25 16.02
N SER A 243 13.71 7.49 15.67
CA SER A 243 14.90 7.83 14.89
C SER A 243 15.44 9.23 15.21
N ILE A 244 16.70 9.43 14.85
CA ILE A 244 17.41 10.71 14.99
C ILE A 244 17.68 11.28 13.60
N ASP A 245 17.18 12.49 13.35
CA ASP A 245 17.34 13.13 12.05
C ASP A 245 18.81 13.50 11.78
N ILE A 246 19.22 13.35 10.53
CA ILE A 246 20.53 13.78 10.05
C ILE A 246 20.45 15.23 9.55
N THR A 247 21.52 16.00 9.81
CA THR A 247 21.67 17.36 9.31
C THR A 247 22.29 17.40 7.91
N SER A 248 23.07 16.39 7.56
CA SER A 248 23.64 16.19 6.22
C SER A 248 23.76 14.71 5.89
N ALA A 249 23.92 14.37 4.61
CA ALA A 249 24.15 12.99 4.18
C ALA A 249 25.44 12.36 4.77
N LEU A 250 26.41 13.19 5.20
CA LEU A 250 27.64 12.73 5.85
C LEU A 250 27.39 12.24 7.28
N ASP A 251 26.26 12.63 7.89
CA ASP A 251 25.87 12.21 9.23
C ASP A 251 25.09 10.87 9.23
N MET A 252 24.90 10.24 8.07
CA MET A 252 24.21 8.96 7.95
C MET A 252 25.00 7.88 8.69
N GLU A 253 24.32 7.18 9.60
CA GLU A 253 24.91 6.18 10.51
C GLU A 253 26.05 6.71 11.38
N ALA A 254 26.14 8.05 11.57
CA ALA A 254 27.15 8.65 12.43
C ALA A 254 26.84 8.39 13.92
N VAL A 255 27.82 7.83 14.63
CA VAL A 255 27.74 7.56 16.06
C VAL A 255 28.06 8.84 16.85
N THR A 256 27.14 9.24 17.72
CA THR A 256 27.31 10.38 18.63
C THR A 256 28.26 10.05 19.78
N PHE A 257 28.69 11.07 20.52
CA PHE A 257 29.52 10.87 21.71
C PHE A 257 28.86 10.02 22.81
N LYS A 258 27.52 9.93 22.82
CA LYS A 258 26.74 9.07 23.73
C LYS A 258 26.37 7.72 23.11
N LYS A 259 27.06 7.33 22.02
CA LYS A 259 26.85 6.10 21.26
C LYS A 259 25.46 5.90 20.62
N LEU A 260 24.65 6.96 20.50
CA LEU A 260 23.45 6.93 19.64
C LEU A 260 23.85 7.13 18.17
N VAL A 261 23.18 6.45 17.25
CA VAL A 261 23.43 6.47 15.80
C VAL A 261 22.41 7.37 15.11
N LYS A 262 22.88 8.32 14.29
CA LYS A 262 22.00 9.21 13.52
C LYS A 262 21.58 8.60 12.19
N GLY A 263 20.40 8.96 11.70
CA GLY A 263 19.87 8.44 10.42
C GLY A 263 19.57 6.95 10.47
N HIS A 264 19.34 6.43 11.68
CA HIS A 264 19.17 5.02 11.99
C HIS A 264 17.85 4.80 12.71
N ALA A 265 17.23 3.64 12.47
CA ALA A 265 15.97 3.27 13.09
C ALA A 265 16.21 2.46 14.37
N TYR A 266 15.48 2.80 15.42
CA TYR A 266 15.46 2.11 16.70
C TYR A 266 14.05 1.60 17.00
N SER A 267 13.95 0.52 17.78
CA SER A 267 12.66 0.05 18.33
C SER A 267 12.42 0.64 19.71
N VAL A 268 11.19 1.04 20.01
CA VAL A 268 10.78 1.37 21.39
C VAL A 268 10.12 0.13 21.98
N THR A 269 10.75 -0.47 22.99
CA THR A 269 10.34 -1.80 23.49
C THR A 269 9.63 -1.77 24.83
N ALA A 270 9.73 -0.68 25.60
CA ALA A 270 8.99 -0.51 26.85
C ALA A 270 8.92 0.95 27.31
N LEU A 271 7.92 1.27 28.14
CA LEU A 271 7.85 2.48 28.94
C LEU A 271 7.48 2.09 30.37
N ARG A 272 8.25 2.56 31.36
CA ARG A 272 8.08 2.24 32.79
C ARG A 272 8.29 3.48 33.66
N GLU A 273 7.60 3.51 34.80
CA GLU A 273 7.79 4.55 35.82
C GLU A 273 8.43 3.90 37.04
N VAL A 274 9.62 4.36 37.41
CA VAL A 274 10.36 3.91 38.60
C VAL A 274 10.00 4.83 39.75
N ASN A 275 9.50 4.27 40.85
CA ASN A 275 8.97 5.07 41.97
C ASN A 275 10.01 5.32 43.08
N SER A 276 11.05 4.49 43.15
CA SER A 276 12.03 4.49 44.24
C SER A 276 13.24 5.41 44.01
N TYR A 277 13.44 5.94 42.79
CA TYR A 277 14.65 6.67 42.43
C TYR A 277 14.82 7.96 43.25
N ARG A 278 15.69 7.92 44.27
CA ARG A 278 15.97 9.05 45.17
C ARG A 278 14.71 9.70 45.76
N GLY A 279 13.67 8.88 46.02
CA GLY A 279 12.38 9.34 46.53
C GLY A 279 11.53 10.14 45.54
N ARG A 280 11.82 10.02 44.24
CA ARG A 280 11.07 10.66 43.15
C ARG A 280 10.65 9.63 42.12
N ARG A 281 9.60 9.96 41.39
CA ARG A 281 9.15 9.21 40.21
C ARG A 281 9.97 9.62 39.01
N GLU A 282 10.55 8.65 38.32
CA GLU A 282 11.28 8.85 37.07
C GLU A 282 10.67 7.97 35.98
N ARG A 283 10.46 8.53 34.79
CA ARG A 283 9.93 7.77 33.65
C ARG A 283 11.07 7.35 32.75
N LEU A 284 11.16 6.05 32.53
CA LEU A 284 12.16 5.41 31.69
C LEU A 284 11.52 4.83 30.45
N ILE A 285 12.19 4.99 29.32
CA ILE A 285 11.83 4.39 28.04
C ILE A 285 12.96 3.44 27.63
N ARG A 286 12.59 2.24 27.18
CA ARG A 286 13.52 1.23 26.70
C ARG A 286 13.56 1.25 25.18
N ILE A 287 14.77 1.32 24.65
CA ILE A 287 15.03 1.46 23.23
C ILE A 287 15.99 0.36 22.82
N ARG A 288 15.80 -0.21 21.63
CA ARG A 288 16.69 -1.22 21.07
C ARG A 288 17.29 -0.77 19.74
N ASN A 289 18.61 -0.89 19.64
CA ASN A 289 19.38 -0.79 18.42
C ASN A 289 19.32 -2.11 17.64
N PRO A 290 18.82 -2.15 16.39
CA PRO A 290 18.78 -3.36 15.57
C PRO A 290 20.16 -3.91 15.15
N TRP A 291 21.25 -3.20 15.45
CA TRP A 291 22.60 -3.75 15.32
C TRP A 291 22.89 -4.88 16.31
N GLY A 292 22.10 -4.98 17.39
CA GLY A 292 22.38 -5.93 18.47
C GLY A 292 23.59 -5.55 19.33
N GLN A 293 24.08 -4.31 19.19
CA GLN A 293 25.25 -3.75 19.86
C GLN A 293 25.21 -2.22 19.76
N VAL A 294 26.19 -1.56 20.40
CA VAL A 294 26.35 -0.10 20.44
C VAL A 294 25.19 0.56 21.18
N GLU A 295 25.37 0.64 22.50
CA GLU A 295 24.35 1.12 23.44
C GLU A 295 24.63 2.50 24.02
N TRP A 296 23.56 3.14 24.50
CA TRP A 296 23.58 4.42 25.20
C TRP A 296 24.54 4.42 26.39
N THR A 297 25.38 5.45 26.50
CA THR A 297 26.36 5.59 27.60
C THR A 297 26.00 6.66 28.63
N GLY A 298 24.81 7.25 28.54
CA GLY A 298 24.35 8.26 29.51
C GLY A 298 23.62 7.65 30.70
N ALA A 299 22.92 8.49 31.45
CA ALA A 299 22.11 8.05 32.59
C ALA A 299 21.12 6.94 32.19
N TRP A 300 21.00 5.93 33.05
CA TRP A 300 20.19 4.72 32.90
C TRP A 300 20.69 3.67 31.91
N SER A 301 21.91 3.82 31.37
CA SER A 301 22.60 2.71 30.70
C SER A 301 22.83 1.52 31.64
N ASP A 302 23.19 0.37 31.08
CA ASP A 302 23.40 -0.88 31.81
C ASP A 302 24.43 -0.78 32.95
N ASP A 303 25.43 0.08 32.77
CA ASP A 303 26.48 0.36 33.76
C ASP A 303 26.28 1.66 34.55
N SER A 304 25.12 2.30 34.41
CA SER A 304 24.82 3.58 35.04
C SER A 304 24.71 3.47 36.56
N SER A 305 25.30 4.44 37.27
CA SER A 305 25.25 4.51 38.73
C SER A 305 23.84 4.73 39.31
N GLU A 306 22.93 5.26 38.48
CA GLU A 306 21.55 5.62 38.76
C GLU A 306 20.75 4.42 39.26
N TRP A 307 21.01 3.23 38.72
CA TRP A 307 20.43 1.95 39.17
C TRP A 307 20.76 1.61 40.63
N SER A 308 21.82 2.19 41.21
CA SER A 308 22.16 1.98 42.63
C SER A 308 21.22 2.72 43.57
N SER A 309 20.42 3.67 43.06
CA SER A 309 19.44 4.44 43.84
C SER A 309 17.99 3.97 43.62
N VAL A 310 17.80 2.81 42.99
CA VAL A 310 16.51 2.16 42.73
C VAL A 310 16.38 0.95 43.65
N ASP A 311 15.16 0.64 44.08
CA ASP A 311 14.85 -0.55 44.86
C ASP A 311 15.31 -1.83 44.15
N SER A 312 15.77 -2.83 44.91
CA SER A 312 16.32 -4.06 44.32
C SER A 312 15.31 -4.81 43.46
N ALA A 313 14.02 -4.81 43.83
CA ALA A 313 13.01 -5.53 43.05
C ALA A 313 12.75 -4.86 41.70
N GLU A 314 12.58 -3.52 41.67
CA GLU A 314 12.43 -2.76 40.41
C GLU A 314 13.70 -2.85 39.55
N LYS A 315 14.88 -2.88 40.18
CA LYS A 315 16.16 -3.04 39.48
C LYS A 315 16.28 -4.40 38.81
N ASP A 316 16.01 -5.48 39.53
CA ASP A 316 16.13 -6.85 39.01
C ASP A 316 15.11 -7.12 37.88
N GLU A 317 13.96 -6.44 37.89
CA GLU A 317 12.97 -6.52 36.82
C GLU A 317 13.40 -5.76 35.54
N LEU A 318 14.00 -4.58 35.70
CA LEU A 318 14.24 -3.66 34.58
C LEU A 318 15.65 -3.75 34.00
N LEU A 319 16.67 -3.97 34.83
CA LEU A 319 18.07 -3.95 34.42
C LEU A 319 18.50 -5.33 33.90
N CYS A 320 18.67 -5.42 32.58
CA CYS A 320 19.51 -6.43 31.96
C CYS A 320 20.91 -5.83 31.78
N LYS A 321 21.98 -6.58 32.03
CA LYS A 321 23.36 -6.15 31.73
C LYS A 321 23.90 -7.02 30.61
N MET A 322 23.69 -6.60 29.38
CA MET A 322 24.08 -7.37 28.20
C MET A 322 24.30 -6.42 27.04
N GLU A 323 25.38 -6.60 26.27
CA GLU A 323 25.55 -5.85 25.02
C GLU A 323 24.68 -6.51 23.94
N ASP A 324 23.40 -6.14 23.90
CA ASP A 324 22.37 -6.66 22.99
C ASP A 324 21.67 -5.56 22.17
N GLY A 325 22.15 -4.32 22.33
CA GLY A 325 21.63 -3.11 21.71
C GLY A 325 20.43 -2.52 22.44
N GLU A 326 19.89 -3.14 23.49
CA GLU A 326 18.77 -2.66 24.28
C GLU A 326 19.26 -1.86 25.50
N PHE A 327 18.67 -0.68 25.71
CA PHE A 327 19.06 0.17 26.84
C PHE A 327 17.87 0.99 27.35
N TRP A 328 17.93 1.38 28.62
CA TRP A 328 17.02 2.35 29.20
C TRP A 328 17.59 3.77 29.12
N MET A 329 16.70 4.75 28.99
CA MET A 329 17.02 6.16 29.18
C MET A 329 15.84 6.90 29.80
N SER A 330 16.07 8.08 30.37
CA SER A 330 14.97 8.90 30.85
C SER A 330 14.11 9.41 29.69
N PHE A 331 12.80 9.51 29.90
CA PHE A 331 11.87 10.00 28.89
C PHE A 331 12.20 11.45 28.45
N GLN A 332 12.72 12.26 29.37
CA GLN A 332 13.16 13.62 29.05
C GLN A 332 14.37 13.64 28.11
N GLU A 333 15.34 12.74 28.33
CA GLU A 333 16.50 12.64 27.47
C GLU A 333 16.12 12.03 26.10
N PHE A 334 15.15 11.12 26.06
CA PHE A 334 14.57 10.63 24.81
C PHE A 334 14.03 11.77 23.94
N LEU A 335 13.19 12.65 24.51
CA LEU A 335 12.65 13.83 23.78
C LEU A 335 13.75 14.80 23.30
N ARG A 336 14.91 14.81 23.97
CA ARG A 336 16.03 15.70 23.64
C ARG A 336 16.94 15.12 22.55
N GLN A 337 17.17 13.81 22.58
CA GLN A 337 18.11 13.13 21.68
C GLN A 337 17.44 12.66 20.39
N PHE A 338 16.21 12.16 20.48
CA PHE A 338 15.47 11.64 19.33
C PHE A 338 14.67 12.74 18.63
N SER A 339 14.45 12.55 17.33
CA SER A 339 13.73 13.53 16.50
C SER A 339 12.31 13.10 16.20
N ARG A 340 12.09 11.80 15.97
CA ARG A 340 10.83 11.25 15.49
C ARG A 340 10.45 10.00 16.28
N LEU A 341 9.16 9.86 16.53
CA LEU A 341 8.53 8.63 17.02
C LEU A 341 7.48 8.19 16.01
N GLU A 342 7.50 6.91 15.66
CA GLU A 342 6.63 6.25 14.70
C GLU A 342 5.81 5.20 15.46
N ILE A 343 4.48 5.24 15.37
CA ILE A 343 3.59 4.30 16.05
C ILE A 343 2.69 3.67 15.00
N CYS A 344 2.76 2.35 14.84
CA CYS A 344 1.84 1.60 13.99
C CYS A 344 0.73 0.99 14.83
N ASN A 345 -0.48 1.55 14.68
CA ASN A 345 -1.67 1.07 15.34
C ASN A 345 -2.30 -0.07 14.53
N LEU A 346 -2.71 -1.10 15.27
CA LEU A 346 -3.30 -2.30 14.70
C LEU A 346 -4.76 -2.04 14.29
N THR A 347 -5.14 -2.54 13.12
CA THR A 347 -6.54 -2.56 12.69
C THR A 347 -7.31 -3.68 13.40
N PRO A 348 -8.66 -3.69 13.35
CA PRO A 348 -9.45 -4.78 13.93
C PRO A 348 -9.05 -6.16 13.39
N ASP A 349 -8.56 -6.25 12.15
CA ASP A 349 -8.08 -7.49 11.55
C ASP A 349 -6.81 -8.03 12.24
N ALA A 350 -6.08 -7.20 12.97
CA ALA A 350 -4.83 -7.52 13.66
C ALA A 350 -5.01 -7.81 15.17
N LEU A 351 -6.17 -7.47 15.75
CA LEU A 351 -6.49 -7.66 17.17
C LEU A 351 -7.60 -8.71 17.34
N SER A 352 -7.49 -9.60 18.34
CA SER A 352 -8.61 -10.46 18.74
C SER A 352 -9.76 -9.61 19.31
N LYS A 353 -11.01 -10.07 19.13
CA LYS A 353 -12.30 -9.38 19.38
C LYS A 353 -12.52 -8.65 20.72
N ASP A 354 -11.56 -8.60 21.64
CA ASP A 354 -11.75 -8.19 23.03
C ASP A 354 -11.21 -6.78 23.39
N SER A 355 -10.82 -5.93 22.41
CA SER A 355 -10.36 -4.56 22.68
C SER A 355 -11.39 -3.48 22.35
N VAL A 356 -11.58 -2.55 23.30
CA VAL A 356 -12.74 -1.65 23.46
C VAL A 356 -12.75 -0.37 22.59
N SER A 357 -12.02 -0.30 21.47
CA SER A 357 -12.23 0.80 20.50
C SER A 357 -12.00 0.32 19.07
N PHE A 358 -13.08 0.14 18.32
CA PHE A 358 -13.04 -0.42 16.97
C PHE A 358 -12.92 0.70 15.94
N TRP A 359 -11.72 0.89 15.38
CA TRP A 359 -11.58 1.69 14.16
C TRP A 359 -12.28 0.99 13.00
N THR A 360 -13.35 1.57 12.48
CA THR A 360 -13.94 1.13 11.20
C THR A 360 -13.03 1.57 10.08
N THR A 361 -12.63 0.64 9.20
CA THR A 361 -11.69 0.94 8.11
C THR A 361 -12.39 0.87 6.75
N THR A 362 -12.33 1.96 5.99
CA THR A 362 -12.72 1.98 4.58
C THR A 362 -11.49 2.14 3.71
N MET A 363 -11.34 1.26 2.71
CA MET A 363 -10.19 1.25 1.82
C MET A 363 -10.61 1.53 0.38
N PHE A 364 -9.94 2.48 -0.25
CA PHE A 364 -10.13 2.83 -1.64
C PHE A 364 -8.83 2.63 -2.42
N GLN A 365 -8.93 1.94 -3.55
CA GLN A 365 -7.83 1.87 -4.50
C GLN A 365 -7.98 2.93 -5.57
N GLY A 366 -6.88 3.61 -5.87
CA GLY A 366 -6.83 4.67 -6.86
C GLY A 366 -5.57 4.64 -7.68
N SER A 367 -5.55 5.49 -8.70
CA SER A 367 -4.47 5.62 -9.66
C SER A 367 -4.39 7.06 -10.13
N TRP A 368 -3.17 7.59 -10.16
CA TRP A 368 -2.82 8.79 -10.90
C TRP A 368 -2.24 8.35 -12.24
N ARG A 369 -2.88 8.81 -13.32
CA ARG A 369 -2.46 8.59 -14.71
C ARG A 369 -2.28 9.91 -15.40
N ARG A 370 -1.18 10.02 -16.15
CA ARG A 370 -0.85 11.21 -16.92
C ARG A 370 -1.97 11.49 -17.92
N GLY A 371 -2.28 12.77 -18.09
CA GLY A 371 -3.40 13.19 -18.93
C GLY A 371 -4.74 12.59 -18.48
N SER A 372 -5.02 12.40 -17.20
CA SER A 372 -6.37 11.97 -16.80
C SER A 372 -6.65 12.29 -15.35
N THR A 373 -5.87 11.67 -14.47
CA THR A 373 -6.12 11.69 -13.02
C THR A 373 -4.93 12.21 -12.22
N ALA A 374 -3.76 12.41 -12.86
CA ALA A 374 -2.57 12.99 -12.23
C ALA A 374 -2.64 14.53 -12.22
N GLY A 375 -3.53 15.08 -11.38
CA GLY A 375 -3.84 16.52 -11.36
C GLY A 375 -2.85 17.40 -10.60
N GLY A 376 -1.96 16.82 -9.80
CA GLY A 376 -1.08 17.56 -8.89
C GLY A 376 -1.84 18.15 -7.71
N CYS A 377 -1.14 18.86 -6.81
CA CYS A 377 -1.72 19.44 -5.59
C CYS A 377 -2.52 20.73 -5.85
N ARG A 378 -3.05 21.33 -4.78
CA ARG A 378 -3.91 22.52 -4.87
C ARG A 378 -3.22 23.74 -5.52
N ASN A 379 -1.89 23.77 -5.55
CA ASN A 379 -1.11 24.82 -6.24
C ASN A 379 -1.38 24.80 -7.77
N HIS A 380 -1.80 23.66 -8.32
CA HIS A 380 -2.11 23.49 -9.74
C HIS A 380 -3.62 23.55 -9.97
N ALA A 381 -4.23 24.71 -9.75
CA ALA A 381 -5.68 24.90 -9.76
C ALA A 381 -6.38 24.46 -11.07
N ASN A 382 -5.67 24.48 -12.20
CA ASN A 382 -6.21 24.07 -13.50
C ASN A 382 -6.45 22.56 -13.58
N THR A 383 -5.67 21.76 -12.86
CA THR A 383 -5.65 20.30 -12.97
C THR A 383 -6.02 19.61 -11.65
N PHE A 384 -5.92 20.26 -10.49
CA PHE A 384 -6.20 19.65 -9.16
C PHE A 384 -7.53 18.90 -9.08
N TRP A 385 -8.58 19.46 -9.68
CA TRP A 385 -9.94 18.91 -9.62
C TRP A 385 -10.09 17.55 -10.29
N ILE A 386 -9.19 17.16 -11.20
CA ILE A 386 -9.28 15.89 -11.93
C ILE A 386 -8.80 14.69 -11.11
N ASN A 387 -8.06 14.94 -10.02
CA ASN A 387 -7.59 13.88 -9.13
C ASN A 387 -8.79 13.05 -8.67
N PRO A 388 -8.59 11.75 -8.34
CA PRO A 388 -9.64 10.97 -7.71
C PRO A 388 -10.18 11.68 -6.47
N GLN A 389 -11.49 11.59 -6.25
CA GLN A 389 -12.17 12.25 -5.14
C GLN A 389 -13.01 11.21 -4.41
N TYR A 390 -12.92 11.19 -3.08
CA TYR A 390 -13.57 10.21 -2.24
C TYR A 390 -14.46 10.92 -1.23
N LYS A 391 -15.76 10.61 -1.24
CA LYS A 391 -16.70 11.12 -0.26
C LYS A 391 -16.59 10.29 1.01
N VAL A 392 -16.55 10.95 2.16
CA VAL A 392 -16.62 10.34 3.49
C VAL A 392 -17.70 11.06 4.29
N SER A 393 -18.51 10.32 5.03
CA SER A 393 -19.58 10.86 5.86
C SER A 393 -19.19 10.65 7.33
N LEU A 394 -19.14 11.71 8.12
CA LEU A 394 -18.91 11.63 9.56
C LEU A 394 -20.27 11.81 10.26
N LEU A 395 -20.78 10.75 10.90
CA LEU A 395 -22.16 10.71 11.40
C LEU A 395 -22.27 10.93 12.91
N GLU A 396 -21.36 10.36 13.70
CA GLU A 396 -21.44 10.33 15.16
C GLU A 396 -20.23 11.01 15.80
N GLU A 397 -20.48 11.89 16.78
CA GLU A 397 -19.46 12.54 17.60
C GLU A 397 -18.74 11.54 18.51
N ASP A 398 -17.47 11.79 18.83
CA ASP A 398 -16.69 10.91 19.71
C ASP A 398 -17.27 10.91 21.14
N ASP A 399 -17.23 9.77 21.84
CA ASP A 399 -17.70 9.64 23.24
C ASP A 399 -16.63 10.10 24.25
N ASP A 400 -16.08 11.31 24.10
CA ASP A 400 -15.13 11.89 25.06
C ASP A 400 -15.79 12.94 25.96
N PRO A 401 -16.05 12.63 27.26
CA PRO A 401 -16.69 13.56 28.19
C PRO A 401 -15.80 14.75 28.61
N GLU A 402 -14.50 14.78 28.25
CA GLU A 402 -13.59 15.90 28.51
C GLU A 402 -13.50 16.91 27.35
N ASP A 403 -14.02 16.60 26.16
CA ASP A 403 -13.96 17.50 25.01
C ASP A 403 -15.15 18.46 24.93
N SER A 404 -14.86 19.76 24.85
CA SER A 404 -15.88 20.81 24.75
C SER A 404 -16.46 20.99 23.33
N GLU A 405 -15.90 20.31 22.33
CA GLU A 405 -16.30 20.42 20.92
C GLU A 405 -16.84 19.10 20.39
N ALA A 406 -18.07 19.13 19.88
CA ALA A 406 -18.71 18.07 19.11
C ALA A 406 -17.94 17.80 17.81
N ALA A 407 -17.01 16.84 17.84
CA ALA A 407 -16.16 16.48 16.71
C ALA A 407 -16.10 14.97 16.52
N CYS A 408 -15.89 14.56 15.28
CA CYS A 408 -15.61 13.18 14.88
C CYS A 408 -14.11 13.04 14.62
N SER A 409 -13.46 12.10 15.30
CA SER A 409 -12.06 11.75 15.07
C SER A 409 -11.94 10.69 14.00
N PHE A 410 -11.10 10.96 13.00
CA PHE A 410 -10.81 10.01 11.94
C PHE A 410 -9.36 10.14 11.48
N LEU A 411 -8.81 9.06 10.93
CA LEU A 411 -7.46 9.00 10.41
C LEU A 411 -7.54 8.75 8.90
N VAL A 412 -6.84 9.58 8.13
CA VAL A 412 -6.70 9.39 6.68
C VAL A 412 -5.26 9.00 6.39
N ALA A 413 -5.07 7.90 5.65
CA ALA A 413 -3.77 7.38 5.28
C ALA A 413 -3.71 7.13 3.77
N LEU A 414 -2.77 7.79 3.09
CA LEU A 414 -2.56 7.72 1.65
C LEU A 414 -1.22 7.05 1.34
N MET A 415 -1.27 5.86 0.73
CA MET A 415 -0.09 5.04 0.42
C MET A 415 0.12 4.89 -1.08
N GLN A 416 1.33 5.15 -1.59
CA GLN A 416 1.71 4.88 -2.99
C GLN A 416 2.30 3.48 -3.18
N LYS A 417 1.95 2.80 -4.28
CA LYS A 417 2.29 1.38 -4.51
C LYS A 417 3.61 1.15 -5.24
N ASP A 418 4.24 0.02 -4.91
CA ASP A 418 5.31 -0.66 -5.68
C ASP A 418 6.57 0.17 -6.01
N ARG A 419 6.81 1.30 -5.32
CA ARG A 419 7.89 2.24 -5.69
C ARG A 419 9.30 1.66 -5.59
N ARG A 420 9.56 0.79 -4.59
CA ARG A 420 10.88 0.14 -4.39
C ARG A 420 11.33 -0.68 -5.60
N ARG A 421 10.40 -1.33 -6.31
CA ARG A 421 10.68 -2.14 -7.51
C ARG A 421 11.20 -1.29 -8.68
N PHE A 422 10.83 -0.01 -8.73
CA PHE A 422 11.25 0.92 -9.78
C PHE A 422 12.60 1.61 -9.51
N ARG A 423 13.25 1.35 -8.35
CA ARG A 423 14.59 1.89 -8.04
C ARG A 423 15.67 1.41 -9.02
N ARG A 424 15.53 0.18 -9.54
CA ARG A 424 16.37 -0.34 -10.64
C ARG A 424 16.32 0.56 -11.89
N SER A 425 15.20 1.25 -12.09
CA SER A 425 14.99 2.20 -13.19
C SER A 425 15.21 3.66 -12.78
N GLY A 426 15.80 3.90 -11.61
CA GLY A 426 16.10 5.25 -11.10
C GLY A 426 14.88 6.04 -10.60
N GLN A 427 13.72 5.39 -10.43
CA GLN A 427 12.54 6.05 -9.88
C GLN A 427 12.42 5.78 -8.38
N ASP A 428 12.00 6.80 -7.62
CA ASP A 428 11.76 6.70 -6.18
C ASP A 428 10.31 7.09 -5.83
N THR A 429 10.00 7.16 -4.53
CA THR A 429 8.71 7.66 -4.04
C THR A 429 8.42 9.08 -4.55
N HIS A 430 7.15 9.32 -4.93
CA HIS A 430 6.69 10.66 -5.27
C HIS A 430 6.35 11.44 -3.99
N THR A 431 6.45 12.76 -4.05
CA THR A 431 5.88 13.63 -3.02
C THR A 431 4.35 13.57 -3.09
N ILE A 432 3.69 13.04 -2.06
CA ILE A 432 2.24 12.83 -2.00
C ILE A 432 1.62 13.54 -0.80
N GLY A 433 0.31 13.76 -0.87
CA GLY A 433 -0.49 14.35 0.20
C GLY A 433 -1.97 14.38 -0.18
N PHE A 434 -2.82 14.91 0.70
CA PHE A 434 -4.25 15.00 0.46
C PHE A 434 -4.86 16.26 1.07
N ALA A 435 -6.00 16.68 0.53
CA ALA A 435 -6.81 17.76 1.06
C ALA A 435 -8.26 17.32 1.26
N VAL A 436 -8.89 17.86 2.30
CA VAL A 436 -10.27 17.54 2.72
C VAL A 436 -11.14 18.79 2.62
N TYR A 437 -12.29 18.67 1.97
CA TYR A 437 -13.24 19.77 1.76
C TYR A 437 -14.61 19.39 2.31
N GLN A 438 -15.29 20.33 2.96
CA GLN A 438 -16.67 20.13 3.42
C GLN A 438 -17.64 20.25 2.24
N LEU A 439 -18.59 19.32 2.14
CA LEU A 439 -19.66 19.33 1.14
C LEU A 439 -20.93 19.92 1.75
N ARG A 440 -21.50 20.94 1.11
CA ARG A 440 -22.77 21.57 1.51
C ARG A 440 -23.87 21.25 0.51
N GLY A 441 -24.46 20.05 0.62
CA GLY A 441 -25.64 19.65 -0.17
C GLY A 441 -25.40 19.49 -1.67
N CYS A 442 -24.16 19.28 -2.12
CA CYS A 442 -23.84 19.09 -3.55
C CYS A 442 -24.10 17.64 -4.00
N PRO A 443 -25.03 17.38 -4.93
CA PRO A 443 -25.34 16.03 -5.43
C PRO A 443 -24.39 15.57 -6.55
N SER A 444 -23.36 16.34 -6.90
CA SER A 444 -22.45 15.98 -7.99
C SER A 444 -21.55 14.81 -7.60
N VAL A 445 -21.41 13.84 -8.50
CA VAL A 445 -20.53 12.67 -8.33
C VAL A 445 -19.04 13.07 -8.34
N HIS A 446 -18.71 14.23 -8.92
CA HIS A 446 -17.34 14.75 -9.01
C HIS A 446 -17.35 16.28 -8.98
N MET A 447 -16.56 16.87 -8.08
CA MET A 447 -16.42 18.31 -7.95
C MET A 447 -15.48 18.86 -9.04
N LYS A 448 -15.87 19.98 -9.65
CA LYS A 448 -15.14 20.62 -10.75
C LYS A 448 -14.25 21.74 -10.25
N LYS A 449 -13.45 22.32 -11.15
CA LYS A 449 -12.51 23.41 -10.88
C LYS A 449 -13.10 24.52 -9.99
N ASP A 450 -14.27 25.02 -10.33
CA ASP A 450 -14.92 26.14 -9.63
C ASP A 450 -15.20 25.86 -8.15
N PHE A 451 -15.49 24.61 -7.79
CA PHE A 451 -15.69 24.23 -6.40
C PHE A 451 -14.41 24.48 -5.59
N PHE A 452 -13.27 24.04 -6.08
CA PHE A 452 -11.98 24.18 -5.38
C PHE A 452 -11.42 25.61 -5.41
N LEU A 453 -11.88 26.45 -6.35
CA LEU A 453 -11.57 27.88 -6.36
C LEU A 453 -12.38 28.65 -5.31
N ARG A 454 -13.61 28.24 -5.03
CA ARG A 454 -14.53 28.93 -4.11
C ARG A 454 -14.49 28.40 -2.68
N ASN A 455 -13.99 27.18 -2.47
CA ASN A 455 -13.96 26.54 -1.16
C ASN A 455 -12.53 26.31 -0.69
N ALA A 456 -12.26 26.66 0.56
CA ALA A 456 -11.01 26.32 1.23
C ALA A 456 -11.07 24.88 1.77
N SER A 457 -9.92 24.21 1.86
CA SER A 457 -9.82 22.91 2.53
C SER A 457 -10.04 23.09 4.03
N CYS A 458 -10.91 22.28 4.63
CA CYS A 458 -11.13 22.26 6.08
C CYS A 458 -10.06 21.45 6.83
N ALA A 459 -9.42 20.49 6.16
CA ALA A 459 -8.28 19.74 6.67
C ALA A 459 -7.39 19.29 5.51
N ARG A 460 -6.16 18.86 5.81
CA ARG A 460 -5.18 18.38 4.83
C ARG A 460 -4.10 17.57 5.54
N SER A 461 -3.31 16.81 4.79
CA SER A 461 -2.04 16.31 5.30
C SER A 461 -1.16 17.51 5.70
N GLU A 462 -0.42 17.39 6.80
CA GLU A 462 0.39 18.50 7.33
C GLU A 462 1.39 19.02 6.30
N THR A 463 2.06 18.09 5.62
CA THR A 463 2.99 18.36 4.54
C THR A 463 2.77 17.40 3.38
N PHE A 464 3.23 17.82 2.20
CA PHE A 464 3.43 16.92 1.07
C PHE A 464 4.86 16.40 1.17
N ILE A 465 5.02 15.08 1.32
CA ILE A 465 6.33 14.45 1.59
C ILE A 465 6.50 13.21 0.71
N ASN A 466 7.74 12.89 0.38
CA ASN A 466 8.13 11.74 -0.43
C ASN A 466 8.28 10.45 0.39
N LEU A 467 7.29 10.16 1.24
CA LEU A 467 7.19 8.90 1.96
C LEU A 467 6.27 7.91 1.22
N ARG A 468 6.39 6.62 1.55
CA ARG A 468 5.51 5.58 1.01
C ARG A 468 4.05 5.82 1.41
N GLU A 469 3.81 6.21 2.65
CA GLU A 469 2.50 6.60 3.16
C GLU A 469 2.57 7.98 3.82
N VAL A 470 1.49 8.76 3.66
CA VAL A 470 1.24 10.00 4.40
C VAL A 470 -0.08 9.85 5.12
N SER A 471 -0.06 9.96 6.44
CA SER A 471 -1.24 9.88 7.29
C SER A 471 -1.45 11.15 8.10
N ALA A 472 -2.69 11.46 8.45
CA ALA A 472 -3.01 12.53 9.39
C ALA A 472 -4.27 12.19 10.19
N ARG A 473 -4.19 12.38 11.50
CA ARG A 473 -5.32 12.31 12.42
C ARG A 473 -6.06 13.64 12.39
N LEU A 474 -7.34 13.60 12.05
CA LEU A 474 -8.17 14.77 11.82
C LEU A 474 -9.38 14.75 12.75
N ARG A 475 -9.80 15.93 13.19
CA ARG A 475 -11.03 16.17 13.95
C ARG A 475 -11.87 17.16 13.17
N LEU A 476 -13.07 16.75 12.77
CA LEU A 476 -14.00 17.59 12.02
C LEU A 476 -15.42 17.37 12.58
N PRO A 477 -16.31 18.38 12.51
CA PRO A 477 -17.68 18.20 12.96
C PRO A 477 -18.42 17.18 12.08
N PRO A 478 -19.52 16.58 12.56
CA PRO A 478 -20.36 15.70 11.74
C PRO A 478 -20.77 16.36 10.41
N GLY A 479 -20.70 15.59 9.32
CA GLY A 479 -21.04 16.07 7.98
C GLY A 479 -20.38 15.29 6.85
N ASP A 480 -20.65 15.75 5.63
CA ASP A 480 -20.11 15.18 4.41
C ASP A 480 -18.79 15.87 4.01
N TYR A 481 -17.78 15.07 3.72
CA TYR A 481 -16.45 15.53 3.33
C TYR A 481 -15.96 14.89 2.05
N LEU A 482 -15.08 15.59 1.34
CA LEU A 482 -14.43 15.15 0.11
C LEU A 482 -12.92 15.11 0.33
N ILE A 483 -12.34 13.93 0.25
CA ILE A 483 -10.89 13.71 0.29
C ILE A 483 -10.36 13.65 -1.14
N VAL A 484 -9.36 14.50 -1.43
CA VAL A 484 -8.68 14.57 -2.73
C VAL A 484 -7.21 14.21 -2.54
N PRO A 485 -6.80 12.94 -2.75
CA PRO A 485 -5.41 12.53 -2.75
C PRO A 485 -4.71 12.93 -4.06
N SER A 486 -3.49 13.45 -3.94
CA SER A 486 -2.69 13.85 -5.11
C SER A 486 -1.19 13.68 -4.87
N THR A 487 -0.44 13.62 -5.97
CA THR A 487 0.98 13.99 -5.96
C THR A 487 1.13 15.50 -5.82
N PHE A 488 2.32 15.97 -5.46
CA PHE A 488 2.62 17.41 -5.41
C PHE A 488 2.56 18.02 -6.80
N GLU A 489 3.39 17.50 -7.71
CA GLU A 489 3.42 17.89 -9.13
C GLU A 489 2.36 17.14 -9.94
N PRO A 490 1.79 17.75 -10.99
CA PRO A 490 0.89 17.08 -11.93
C PRO A 490 1.65 16.07 -12.82
N ALA A 491 0.90 15.26 -13.57
CA ALA A 491 1.40 14.27 -14.53
C ALA A 491 2.31 13.16 -13.95
N LYS A 492 2.43 13.07 -12.62
CA LYS A 492 3.11 11.95 -11.96
C LYS A 492 2.20 10.73 -11.90
N GLU A 493 2.72 9.60 -12.38
CA GLU A 493 1.99 8.34 -12.41
C GLU A 493 2.37 7.45 -11.23
N ALA A 494 1.34 6.99 -10.52
CA ALA A 494 1.46 5.95 -9.50
C ALA A 494 0.08 5.40 -9.17
N ASP A 495 0.05 4.17 -8.67
CA ASP A 495 -1.11 3.61 -8.00
C ASP A 495 -1.05 3.93 -6.51
N PHE A 496 -2.21 4.04 -5.88
CA PHE A 496 -2.30 4.33 -4.45
C PHE A 496 -3.44 3.57 -3.76
N VAL A 497 -3.35 3.52 -2.44
CA VAL A 497 -4.42 3.11 -1.52
C VAL A 497 -4.71 4.29 -0.61
N LEU A 498 -5.98 4.66 -0.51
CA LEU A 498 -6.47 5.59 0.50
C LEU A 498 -7.23 4.77 1.54
N ARG A 499 -6.82 4.87 2.80
CA ARG A 499 -7.48 4.23 3.95
C ARG A 499 -8.06 5.32 4.84
N VAL A 500 -9.29 5.15 5.25
CA VAL A 500 -9.98 6.05 6.18
C VAL A 500 -10.40 5.22 7.38
N PHE A 501 -9.97 5.63 8.56
CA PHE A 501 -10.33 4.98 9.82
C PHE A 501 -11.22 5.92 10.61
N THR A 502 -12.42 5.49 10.97
CA THR A 502 -13.37 6.23 11.81
C THR A 502 -13.59 5.49 13.13
N GLU A 503 -13.73 6.22 14.24
CA GLU A 503 -13.94 5.63 15.56
C GLU A 503 -15.34 5.00 15.72
N LYS A 504 -16.33 5.53 14.99
CA LYS A 504 -17.71 5.05 14.96
C LYS A 504 -18.12 4.59 13.57
N GLN A 505 -19.05 3.64 13.54
CA GLN A 505 -19.39 2.84 12.37
C GLN A 505 -19.93 3.73 11.25
N ASP A 506 -19.29 3.67 10.09
CA ASP A 506 -19.86 4.21 8.85
C ASP A 506 -20.97 3.24 8.42
N MET A 507 -22.23 3.66 8.61
CA MET A 507 -23.37 2.94 8.01
C MET A 507 -23.22 3.09 6.50
N GLU A 508 -22.73 2.03 5.85
CA GLU A 508 -22.60 1.92 4.40
C GLU A 508 -23.78 2.60 3.70
N ILE A 509 -23.45 3.42 2.69
CA ILE A 509 -24.42 4.02 1.77
C ILE A 509 -25.38 2.92 1.34
N SER A 510 -26.61 2.96 1.87
CA SER A 510 -27.55 1.88 1.63
C SER A 510 -27.79 1.76 0.12
N VAL A 511 -27.91 0.53 -0.37
CA VAL A 511 -28.30 0.20 -1.74
C VAL A 511 -29.55 1.01 -2.19
N ARG A 512 -30.35 1.51 -1.24
CA ARG A 512 -31.50 2.41 -1.50
C ARG A 512 -31.11 3.80 -1.99
N GLU A 513 -29.99 4.38 -1.55
CA GLU A 513 -29.51 5.67 -2.07
C GLU A 513 -28.91 5.54 -3.47
N LEU A 514 -28.18 4.46 -3.74
CA LEU A 514 -27.67 4.13 -5.07
C LEU A 514 -28.81 3.90 -6.08
N ARG A 515 -29.87 3.21 -5.63
CA ARG A 515 -31.11 3.00 -6.40
C ARG A 515 -31.86 4.30 -6.67
N THR A 516 -31.80 5.28 -5.77
CA THR A 516 -32.47 6.59 -5.94
C THR A 516 -31.70 7.49 -6.93
N ILE A 517 -30.38 7.38 -6.97
CA ILE A 517 -29.51 8.07 -7.95
C ILE A 517 -29.64 7.43 -9.34
N LEU A 518 -29.69 6.09 -9.43
CA LEU A 518 -29.90 5.36 -10.68
C LEU A 518 -31.32 5.55 -11.25
N ASN A 519 -32.35 5.57 -10.39
CA ASN A 519 -33.74 5.80 -10.82
C ASN A 519 -34.00 7.24 -11.30
N ARG A 520 -33.16 8.22 -10.92
CA ARG A 520 -33.22 9.58 -11.48
C ARG A 520 -32.69 9.69 -12.92
N ILE A 521 -32.01 8.66 -13.42
CA ILE A 521 -31.48 8.61 -14.79
C ILE A 521 -32.45 7.88 -15.74
N TYR A 522 -33.47 7.19 -15.21
CA TYR A 522 -34.41 6.36 -15.97
C TYR A 522 -35.35 7.16 -16.91
N ASN A 523 -35.52 8.47 -16.74
CA ASN A 523 -36.53 9.25 -17.47
C ASN A 523 -36.01 10.29 -18.48
N VAL A 524 -34.71 10.26 -18.85
CA VAL A 524 -34.15 11.26 -19.80
C VAL A 524 -33.68 10.66 -21.12
N ILE A 525 -33.59 9.33 -21.25
CA ILE A 525 -33.00 8.67 -22.44
C ILE A 525 -34.03 7.81 -23.23
N VAL A 526 -35.21 7.55 -22.67
CA VAL A 526 -36.22 6.64 -23.27
C VAL A 526 -37.01 7.25 -24.46
N VAL A 527 -36.84 8.54 -24.78
CA VAL A 527 -37.74 9.21 -25.76
C VAL A 527 -37.13 9.48 -27.14
N THR A 528 -35.84 9.22 -27.41
CA THR A 528 -35.25 9.76 -28.66
C THR A 528 -34.54 8.80 -29.62
N LEU A 529 -34.38 7.49 -29.36
CA LEU A 529 -33.62 6.63 -30.29
C LEU A 529 -34.14 5.18 -30.45
N THR A 530 -35.45 5.00 -30.58
CA THR A 530 -35.95 4.00 -31.52
C THR A 530 -35.63 4.47 -32.94
N LEU A 531 -35.05 3.59 -33.77
CA LEU A 531 -34.70 3.74 -35.20
C LEU A 531 -33.20 3.98 -35.48
N ALA A 532 -32.39 2.93 -35.36
CA ALA A 532 -31.33 2.61 -36.31
C ALA A 532 -30.78 1.21 -36.00
N GLN A 533 -30.63 0.40 -37.05
CA GLN A 533 -30.29 -1.03 -37.07
C GLN A 533 -31.43 -1.99 -36.73
N LYS A 534 -32.20 -2.38 -37.77
CA LYS A 534 -33.08 -3.55 -37.70
C LYS A 534 -32.91 -4.54 -38.85
N ASP A 535 -31.90 -4.38 -39.70
CA ASP A 535 -31.87 -5.05 -41.01
C ASP A 535 -30.53 -5.66 -41.42
N GLY A 536 -29.49 -5.65 -40.56
CA GLY A 536 -28.27 -6.46 -40.78
C GLY A 536 -27.54 -6.17 -42.10
N SER A 537 -27.81 -5.03 -42.73
CA SER A 537 -27.23 -4.63 -44.01
C SER A 537 -25.95 -3.82 -43.75
N ALA A 538 -24.88 -4.10 -44.52
CA ALA A 538 -23.63 -3.34 -44.46
C ALA A 538 -23.71 -1.97 -45.18
N ARG A 539 -24.92 -1.38 -45.27
CA ARG A 539 -25.20 -0.10 -45.96
C ARG A 539 -26.09 0.76 -45.07
N LEU A 540 -25.69 2.02 -44.87
CA LEU A 540 -26.51 3.03 -44.20
C LEU A 540 -27.62 3.50 -45.15
N GLY A 541 -28.88 3.37 -44.74
CA GLY A 541 -29.99 4.02 -45.43
C GLY A 541 -29.89 5.55 -45.33
N LEU A 542 -30.53 6.30 -46.24
CA LEU A 542 -30.51 7.77 -46.24
C LEU A 542 -31.00 8.37 -44.90
N LEU A 543 -31.99 7.75 -44.29
CA LEU A 543 -32.53 8.16 -42.98
C LEU A 543 -31.53 7.88 -41.84
N GLU A 544 -30.84 6.74 -41.87
CA GLU A 544 -29.82 6.38 -40.88
C GLU A 544 -28.59 7.28 -41.01
N PHE A 545 -28.20 7.61 -42.24
CA PHE A 545 -27.16 8.59 -42.53
C PHE A 545 -27.54 9.98 -42.01
N GLN A 546 -28.79 10.43 -42.17
CA GLN A 546 -29.26 11.71 -41.64
C GLN A 546 -29.18 11.76 -40.10
N ILE A 547 -29.55 10.67 -39.41
CA ILE A 547 -29.43 10.55 -37.95
C ILE A 547 -27.96 10.59 -37.52
N LEU A 548 -27.10 9.80 -38.18
CA LEU A 548 -25.67 9.78 -37.90
C LEU A 548 -25.02 11.15 -38.14
N TRP A 549 -25.35 11.82 -39.24
CA TRP A 549 -24.85 13.14 -39.58
C TRP A 549 -25.24 14.20 -38.55
N ASN A 550 -26.50 14.19 -38.10
CA ASN A 550 -26.97 15.09 -37.05
C ASN A 550 -26.24 14.84 -35.71
N LYS A 551 -25.93 13.59 -35.38
CA LYS A 551 -25.12 13.24 -34.21
C LYS A 551 -23.68 13.73 -34.33
N ILE A 552 -23.04 13.51 -35.47
CA ILE A 552 -21.68 13.99 -35.74
C ILE A 552 -21.64 15.52 -35.65
N LEU A 553 -22.63 16.23 -36.19
CA LEU A 553 -22.71 17.69 -36.07
C LEU A 553 -22.87 18.15 -34.61
N LYS A 554 -23.67 17.45 -33.80
CA LYS A 554 -23.81 17.73 -32.36
C LYS A 554 -22.47 17.52 -31.65
N TRP A 555 -21.79 16.41 -31.92
CA TRP A 555 -20.48 16.11 -31.33
C TRP A 555 -19.38 17.05 -31.80
N LEU A 556 -19.43 17.52 -33.05
CA LEU A 556 -18.55 18.57 -33.55
C LEU A 556 -18.79 19.90 -32.84
N GLY A 557 -20.05 20.23 -32.53
CA GLY A 557 -20.40 21.38 -31.70
C GLY A 557 -19.78 21.29 -30.31
N ILE A 558 -19.93 20.14 -29.64
CA ILE A 558 -19.32 19.87 -28.32
C ILE A 558 -17.79 19.93 -28.43
N PHE A 559 -17.19 19.26 -29.40
CA PHE A 559 -15.73 19.25 -29.58
C PHE A 559 -15.18 20.68 -29.73
N ARG A 560 -15.82 21.53 -30.54
CA ARG A 560 -15.41 22.93 -30.72
C ARG A 560 -15.64 23.81 -29.49
N GLU A 561 -16.62 23.46 -28.65
CA GLU A 561 -16.86 24.17 -27.39
C GLU A 561 -15.75 23.89 -26.37
N PHE A 562 -15.18 22.68 -26.41
CA PHE A 562 -14.14 22.23 -25.48
C PHE A 562 -12.71 22.25 -26.06
N ASP A 563 -12.52 22.45 -27.37
CA ASP A 563 -11.24 22.80 -28.03
C ASP A 563 -10.96 24.31 -27.82
N LEU A 564 -10.72 24.68 -26.56
CA LEU A 564 -10.66 26.09 -26.11
C LEU A 564 -9.51 26.87 -26.75
N ASP A 565 -8.44 26.18 -27.13
CA ASP A 565 -7.26 26.76 -27.78
C ASP A 565 -7.31 26.69 -29.32
N LYS A 566 -8.38 26.09 -29.89
CA LYS A 566 -8.56 25.86 -31.34
C LYS A 566 -7.41 25.09 -31.96
N SER A 567 -6.77 24.22 -31.19
CA SER A 567 -5.66 23.40 -31.66
C SER A 567 -6.12 22.30 -32.63
N GLY A 568 -7.44 22.07 -32.74
CA GLY A 568 -8.01 20.96 -33.50
C GLY A 568 -8.00 19.64 -32.72
N CYS A 569 -7.74 19.73 -31.43
CA CYS A 569 -7.30 18.65 -30.57
C CYS A 569 -7.78 18.93 -29.15
N MET A 570 -8.42 17.97 -28.49
CA MET A 570 -8.81 18.11 -27.09
C MET A 570 -7.78 17.46 -26.20
N SER A 571 -7.36 18.14 -25.15
CA SER A 571 -6.70 17.47 -24.03
C SER A 571 -7.64 16.42 -23.43
N SER A 572 -7.04 15.41 -22.83
CA SER A 572 -7.75 14.45 -21.97
C SER A 572 -8.66 15.07 -20.88
N TYR A 573 -8.33 16.28 -20.41
CA TYR A 573 -9.13 17.02 -19.43
C TYR A 573 -10.42 17.56 -20.06
N GLU A 574 -10.32 18.07 -21.29
CA GLU A 574 -11.46 18.54 -22.08
C GLU A 574 -12.35 17.38 -22.50
N MET A 575 -11.77 16.21 -22.81
CA MET A 575 -12.53 15.00 -23.13
C MET A 575 -13.50 14.61 -21.99
N ARG A 576 -13.09 14.72 -20.72
CA ARG A 576 -13.97 14.42 -19.59
C ARG A 576 -15.20 15.32 -19.58
N LEU A 577 -15.01 16.63 -19.81
CA LEU A 577 -16.10 17.61 -19.86
C LEU A 577 -16.98 17.42 -21.10
N ALA A 578 -16.35 17.16 -22.25
CA ALA A 578 -17.02 16.91 -23.52
C ALA A 578 -17.90 15.65 -23.47
N LEU A 579 -17.44 14.57 -22.83
CA LEU A 579 -18.23 13.33 -22.64
C LEU A 579 -19.45 13.57 -21.73
N GLU A 580 -19.32 14.38 -20.68
CA GLU A 580 -20.44 14.74 -19.80
C GLU A 580 -21.48 15.60 -20.53
N ASN A 581 -21.04 16.60 -21.31
CA ASN A 581 -21.93 17.40 -22.17
C ASN A 581 -22.58 16.51 -23.26
N GLY A 582 -21.85 15.51 -23.74
CA GLY A 582 -22.33 14.44 -24.61
C GLY A 582 -23.36 13.50 -23.96
N GLY A 583 -23.62 13.62 -22.66
CA GLY A 583 -24.64 12.86 -21.92
C GLY A 583 -24.09 11.66 -21.14
N PHE A 584 -22.78 11.44 -21.12
CA PHE A 584 -22.16 10.30 -20.45
C PHE A 584 -21.59 10.68 -19.09
N ARG A 585 -22.09 10.05 -18.01
CA ARG A 585 -21.51 10.14 -16.66
C ARG A 585 -20.77 8.85 -16.34
N LEU A 586 -19.44 8.90 -16.40
CA LEU A 586 -18.58 7.73 -16.21
C LEU A 586 -17.79 7.85 -14.90
N ASN A 587 -17.32 6.71 -14.38
CA ASN A 587 -16.39 6.71 -13.24
C ASN A 587 -14.94 6.94 -13.70
N ASN A 588 -14.03 7.23 -12.76
CA ASN A 588 -12.61 7.48 -13.05
C ASN A 588 -11.93 6.33 -13.81
N LYS A 589 -12.26 5.07 -13.51
CA LYS A 589 -11.68 3.89 -14.17
C LYS A 589 -12.03 3.84 -15.66
N LEU A 590 -13.27 4.18 -16.02
CA LEU A 590 -13.71 4.26 -17.40
C LEU A 590 -13.02 5.42 -18.13
N TYR A 591 -12.94 6.62 -17.52
CA TYR A 591 -12.21 7.74 -18.13
C TYR A 591 -10.74 7.40 -18.41
N GLN A 592 -10.04 6.76 -17.46
CA GLN A 592 -8.66 6.31 -17.67
C GLN A 592 -8.54 5.33 -18.85
N THR A 593 -9.51 4.42 -18.99
CA THR A 593 -9.54 3.43 -20.08
C THR A 593 -9.79 4.11 -21.43
N LEU A 594 -10.68 5.11 -21.47
CA LEU A 594 -10.97 5.87 -22.69
C LEU A 594 -9.76 6.70 -23.11
N VAL A 595 -9.13 7.44 -22.19
CA VAL A 595 -7.91 8.21 -22.49
C VAL A 595 -6.79 7.27 -22.97
N ALA A 596 -6.52 6.17 -22.26
CA ALA A 596 -5.46 5.24 -22.66
C ALA A 596 -5.70 4.56 -24.03
N ARG A 597 -6.96 4.54 -24.50
CA ARG A 597 -7.36 3.92 -25.77
C ARG A 597 -7.36 4.90 -26.95
N TYR A 598 -7.76 6.15 -26.70
CA TYR A 598 -8.11 7.12 -27.73
C TYR A 598 -7.26 8.40 -27.70
N ALA A 599 -6.44 8.60 -26.68
CA ALA A 599 -5.52 9.74 -26.63
C ALA A 599 -4.14 9.35 -27.15
N ASP A 600 -3.60 10.18 -28.03
CA ASP A 600 -2.23 10.14 -28.51
C ASP A 600 -1.45 11.31 -27.89
N ASN A 601 -0.39 11.02 -27.13
CA ASN A 601 0.41 12.03 -26.42
C ASN A 601 -0.41 13.01 -25.55
N ASP A 602 -1.38 12.48 -24.78
CA ASP A 602 -2.30 13.24 -23.91
C ASP A 602 -3.35 14.11 -24.65
N ILE A 603 -3.45 13.97 -25.97
CA ILE A 603 -4.32 14.75 -26.86
C ILE A 603 -5.25 13.81 -27.66
N ILE A 604 -6.47 14.24 -27.91
CA ILE A 604 -7.52 13.48 -28.61
C ILE A 604 -8.05 14.34 -29.75
N ASP A 605 -7.83 13.89 -30.98
CA ASP A 605 -8.42 14.54 -32.15
C ASP A 605 -9.92 14.23 -32.30
N PHE A 606 -10.56 14.93 -33.23
CA PHE A 606 -12.00 14.79 -33.45
C PHE A 606 -12.40 13.38 -33.91
N ASP A 607 -11.53 12.70 -34.66
CA ASP A 607 -11.78 11.36 -35.18
C ASP A 607 -11.81 10.33 -34.05
N ASN A 608 -10.81 10.36 -33.16
CA ASN A 608 -10.76 9.51 -31.98
C ASN A 608 -11.88 9.82 -30.98
N PHE A 609 -12.22 11.10 -30.80
CA PHE A 609 -13.35 11.51 -29.96
C PHE A 609 -14.69 10.96 -30.48
N THR A 610 -14.93 11.07 -31.79
CA THR A 610 -16.14 10.55 -32.44
C THR A 610 -16.19 9.03 -32.34
N CYS A 611 -15.07 8.34 -32.59
CA CYS A 611 -14.98 6.89 -32.46
C CYS A 611 -15.26 6.41 -31.02
N CYS A 612 -14.78 7.15 -30.02
CA CYS A 612 -15.06 6.89 -28.61
C CYS A 612 -16.57 6.99 -28.31
N LEU A 613 -17.22 8.08 -28.71
CA LEU A 613 -18.65 8.31 -28.45
C LEU A 613 -19.55 7.27 -29.13
N VAL A 614 -19.28 6.94 -30.40
CA VAL A 614 -20.02 5.89 -31.13
C VAL A 614 -19.89 4.55 -30.41
N LYS A 615 -18.67 4.19 -29.98
CA LYS A 615 -18.44 2.92 -29.30
C LYS A 615 -19.11 2.87 -27.93
N LEU A 616 -19.06 3.96 -27.17
CA LEU A 616 -19.69 4.06 -25.86
C LEU A 616 -21.21 3.95 -25.97
N GLU A 617 -21.82 4.68 -26.91
CA GLU A 617 -23.27 4.63 -27.16
C GLU A 617 -23.72 3.21 -27.56
N ALA A 618 -22.96 2.54 -28.44
CA ALA A 618 -23.24 1.17 -28.85
C ALA A 618 -23.15 0.17 -27.69
N MET A 619 -22.17 0.33 -26.80
CA MET A 619 -22.00 -0.53 -25.62
C MET A 619 -23.15 -0.39 -24.62
N PHE A 620 -23.57 0.84 -24.32
CA PHE A 620 -24.71 1.09 -23.44
C PHE A 620 -26.00 0.50 -24.02
N LYS A 621 -26.23 0.68 -25.33
CA LYS A 621 -27.39 0.11 -26.02
C LYS A 621 -27.39 -1.41 -25.98
N ALA A 622 -26.27 -2.05 -26.32
CA ALA A 622 -26.16 -3.51 -26.31
C ALA A 622 -26.42 -4.07 -24.90
N PHE A 623 -25.89 -3.44 -23.85
CA PHE A 623 -26.14 -3.87 -22.48
C PHE A 623 -27.63 -3.76 -22.11
N GLN A 624 -28.29 -2.66 -22.46
CA GLN A 624 -29.72 -2.45 -22.20
C GLN A 624 -30.64 -3.43 -22.95
N GLU A 625 -30.29 -3.79 -24.19
CA GLU A 625 -31.05 -4.77 -24.97
C GLU A 625 -30.93 -6.19 -24.42
N LEU A 626 -29.80 -6.49 -23.78
CA LEU A 626 -29.51 -7.77 -23.16
C LEU A 626 -30.09 -7.86 -21.73
N ASP A 627 -30.06 -6.79 -20.93
CA ASP A 627 -30.62 -6.71 -19.57
C ASP A 627 -32.12 -6.33 -19.59
N ARG A 628 -32.96 -7.19 -20.20
CA ARG A 628 -34.40 -6.93 -20.37
C ARG A 628 -35.16 -6.78 -19.06
N ASP A 629 -34.67 -7.42 -18.01
CA ASP A 629 -35.30 -7.45 -16.69
C ASP A 629 -34.78 -6.34 -15.76
N GLY A 630 -33.83 -5.51 -16.22
CA GLY A 630 -33.27 -4.38 -15.45
C GLY A 630 -32.53 -4.83 -14.19
N THR A 631 -31.89 -6.00 -14.24
CA THR A 631 -31.16 -6.59 -13.12
C THR A 631 -29.85 -5.87 -12.83
N GLY A 632 -29.32 -5.12 -13.81
CA GLY A 632 -27.99 -4.54 -13.76
C GLY A 632 -26.88 -5.54 -14.11
N SER A 633 -27.22 -6.72 -14.64
CA SER A 633 -26.28 -7.78 -15.03
C SER A 633 -26.72 -8.49 -16.32
N VAL A 634 -25.78 -9.09 -17.05
CA VAL A 634 -26.05 -9.83 -18.29
C VAL A 634 -25.23 -11.12 -18.29
N GLU A 635 -25.87 -12.23 -18.67
CA GLU A 635 -25.22 -13.52 -18.89
C GLU A 635 -24.96 -13.75 -20.38
N LEU A 636 -23.73 -14.12 -20.73
CA LEU A 636 -23.33 -14.41 -22.11
C LEU A 636 -22.46 -15.67 -22.14
N ASN A 637 -22.69 -16.52 -23.13
CA ASN A 637 -21.80 -17.64 -23.42
C ASN A 637 -20.62 -17.21 -24.32
N ILE A 638 -19.62 -18.09 -24.48
CA ILE A 638 -18.41 -17.79 -25.25
C ILE A 638 -18.68 -17.44 -26.72
N VAL A 639 -19.74 -18.01 -27.31
CA VAL A 639 -20.14 -17.78 -28.70
C VAL A 639 -20.77 -16.40 -28.85
N GLU A 640 -21.56 -15.96 -27.87
CA GLU A 640 -22.16 -14.62 -27.84
C GLU A 640 -21.10 -13.54 -27.61
N VAL A 641 -20.16 -13.77 -26.69
CA VAL A 641 -19.02 -12.86 -26.45
C VAL A 641 -18.20 -12.65 -27.72
N THR A 642 -18.03 -13.70 -28.54
CA THR A 642 -17.23 -13.63 -29.77
C THR A 642 -17.99 -13.09 -30.99
N ASN A 643 -19.32 -13.26 -31.06
CA ASN A 643 -20.13 -12.88 -32.21
C ASN A 643 -20.86 -11.53 -32.09
N ILE A 644 -20.96 -10.93 -30.90
CA ILE A 644 -21.50 -9.57 -30.78
C ILE A 644 -20.48 -8.59 -31.40
N PRO A 645 -20.81 -7.89 -32.50
CA PRO A 645 -19.85 -7.10 -33.29
C PRO A 645 -19.09 -6.05 -32.46
N TYR A 646 -19.76 -5.48 -31.47
CA TYR A 646 -19.23 -4.45 -30.57
C TYR A 646 -18.26 -5.02 -29.52
N ILE A 647 -18.48 -6.25 -29.07
CA ILE A 647 -17.61 -6.97 -28.12
C ILE A 647 -16.37 -7.51 -28.85
N ARG A 648 -16.54 -8.03 -30.07
CA ARG A 648 -15.44 -8.51 -30.93
C ARG A 648 -14.36 -7.46 -31.20
N SER A 649 -14.75 -6.18 -31.35
CA SER A 649 -13.82 -5.04 -31.51
C SER A 649 -13.00 -4.69 -30.26
N CYS A 650 -13.33 -5.25 -29.10
CA CYS A 650 -12.60 -5.05 -27.84
C CYS A 650 -11.53 -6.13 -27.61
N PHE A 651 -11.59 -7.25 -28.33
CA PHE A 651 -10.72 -8.41 -28.11
C PHE A 651 -9.56 -8.55 -29.12
N ASN A 652 -9.39 -7.62 -30.08
CA ASN A 652 -8.30 -7.67 -31.08
C ASN A 652 -8.08 -9.08 -31.68
N LEU A 653 -9.14 -9.85 -31.92
CA LEU A 653 -9.02 -11.14 -32.58
C LEU A 653 -8.82 -10.89 -34.09
N PRO A 654 -7.71 -11.33 -34.69
CA PRO A 654 -7.45 -11.12 -36.11
C PRO A 654 -8.55 -11.78 -36.94
N ALA A 655 -9.06 -11.04 -37.92
CA ALA A 655 -9.87 -11.59 -38.98
C ALA A 655 -8.98 -12.53 -39.80
N ASN A 656 -9.41 -13.79 -39.96
CA ASN A 656 -8.77 -14.85 -40.75
C ASN A 656 -7.72 -15.68 -40.00
N HIS A 657 -8.21 -16.60 -39.18
CA HIS A 657 -7.81 -18.02 -39.22
C HIS A 657 -8.79 -18.80 -38.32
N THR A 658 -9.94 -19.16 -38.88
CA THR A 658 -10.83 -20.16 -38.29
C THR A 658 -11.24 -21.07 -39.43
N ILE A 659 -11.18 -22.39 -39.17
CA ILE A 659 -11.15 -23.50 -40.14
C ILE A 659 -9.71 -23.88 -40.57
N ALA A 660 -8.90 -24.43 -39.65
CA ALA A 660 -7.86 -25.41 -40.01
C ALA A 660 -7.27 -26.23 -38.85
N SER A 661 -7.25 -25.80 -37.58
CA SER A 661 -6.47 -26.51 -36.54
C SER A 661 -7.24 -26.88 -35.26
N LEU A 662 -8.49 -27.34 -35.37
CA LEU A 662 -9.21 -28.02 -34.26
C LEU A 662 -9.49 -29.50 -34.58
N ARG A 663 -8.53 -30.17 -35.22
CA ARG A 663 -8.40 -31.63 -35.18
C ARG A 663 -7.01 -31.94 -34.64
N ASN A 664 -6.97 -32.65 -33.52
CA ASN A 664 -5.80 -33.15 -32.77
C ASN A 664 -5.37 -32.32 -31.55
N VAL A 665 -6.23 -32.26 -30.52
CA VAL A 665 -5.81 -32.48 -29.12
C VAL A 665 -7.00 -33.12 -28.37
N TYR A 666 -7.15 -34.43 -28.51
CA TYR A 666 -7.80 -35.30 -27.53
C TYR A 666 -7.03 -36.63 -27.57
N SER A 667 -6.03 -36.72 -26.72
CA SER A 667 -5.43 -37.92 -26.13
C SER A 667 -4.34 -37.48 -25.16
#